data_AF-A0A0L1IJF3-F1
#
_entry.id   AF-A0A0L1IJF3-F1
#
_cell.length_a   1.000
_cell.length_b   1.000
_cell.length_c   1.000
_cell.angle_alpha   90.00
_cell.angle_beta   90.00
_cell.angle_gamma   90.00
#
_symmetry.space_group_name_H-M   'P 1'
#
loop_
_entity.id
_entity.type
_entity.pdbx_description
1 polymer ?
#
loop_
_entity_poly.entity_id
_entity_poly.type
_entity_poly.pdbx_seq_one_letter_code
_entity_poly.pdbx_strand_id
1 'polypeptide(L)'
;MKLLTKLFLPLLSSTVVIPSALAVVSCYGPTFKNSLTEAEQLNQINILSEINKYFEKHDHSEELVKFTDPQASGQTVEFGNIMKNNYAAKYIKFDEDRFKQIVKEKLGLSDNYVKELRFDVDYTNIIRDFSNNFDVVFPVRVRRDLESHKRANYSPFSDGLFSEQIINFKLKNVKPTAVEKIKLDDLKPVYEKLKTLDRSEFSAEINNRDLSEEIKTTIKEWGIHDLSSKQLESIFKIKIEEFDKLKTEFTKENIKFEFKATIFDIDFSDSNLSFNEGYLKVRLAARVLEKNKQQAETGITSFIKFKFDQKDEFWNDLKLNEMIKVNTIKFGELNTDFSEINKNNLHIKFDKDKFKKVNIVEINKGTNFRNANLVLDILTKENKQITLNKTIGIKKYANLYKEEFLKENIKSPNFATEQITQENLKSINKDFFRQFNSELFSGGYGRSRGFYGANIKTPVFMHFGEDYIANDYQAVLMPYDGEIIAAYELTSKIPFSGVGTVLVARIPVKNLDWSPKEIEIQLNDNNDAIYMSFLHLDAARTLNNDEFGWASETAKLSGDRVIKVVRNVTPEKPQAVKKDTIIGYLGDNESNGGWMSHAHINLYTRRVNYLSLNYFSTPVTSPALSDRDIKRYHSEKPDGTVNWSAIGNTGVQQSLEGSSDKFPAIINKVDPKTGEEIKDEQGKSIRLNEIALYVKNLSMANLEKTKGYANPNLVYRLRDDKSVSFDVRKANNIT
;
A
#
# COMPACT_ATOMS: atom_id res chain seq x y z
N MET A 1 1.91 -80.05 -6.39
CA MET A 1 1.82 -80.42 -4.96
C MET A 1 3.20 -80.20 -4.33
N LYS A 2 3.29 -79.42 -3.23
CA LYS A 2 4.49 -79.19 -2.39
C LYS A 2 5.77 -78.54 -3.00
N LEU A 3 6.09 -77.33 -2.49
CA LEU A 3 7.36 -76.90 -1.85
C LEU A 3 8.66 -76.55 -2.64
N LEU A 4 9.38 -75.54 -2.09
CA LEU A 4 10.85 -75.27 -2.11
C LEU A 4 11.52 -74.83 -3.46
N THR A 5 12.67 -74.13 -3.52
CA THR A 5 13.18 -72.85 -2.92
C THR A 5 14.59 -72.50 -3.47
N LYS A 6 14.95 -71.20 -3.45
CA LYS A 6 16.32 -70.60 -3.31
C LYS A 6 17.35 -70.63 -4.47
N LEU A 7 17.99 -69.45 -4.66
CA LEU A 7 19.38 -69.10 -5.08
C LEU A 7 19.94 -69.71 -6.41
N PHE A 8 20.61 -68.95 -7.29
CA PHE A 8 21.93 -68.33 -7.06
C PHE A 8 22.25 -67.09 -7.96
N LEU A 9 23.35 -66.41 -7.65
CA LEU A 9 24.04 -65.26 -8.29
C LEU A 9 25.58 -65.48 -8.05
N PRO A 10 26.58 -64.76 -8.63
CA PRO A 10 26.60 -63.64 -9.59
C PRO A 10 27.69 -63.82 -10.72
N LEU A 11 28.37 -62.72 -11.11
CA LEU A 11 29.58 -62.52 -11.96
C LEU A 11 29.37 -62.39 -13.49
N LEU A 12 30.13 -61.59 -14.25
CA LEU A 12 30.71 -60.23 -14.06
C LEU A 12 31.33 -59.73 -15.40
N SER A 13 31.99 -58.55 -15.40
CA SER A 13 32.60 -57.82 -16.55
C SER A 13 31.59 -57.23 -17.58
N SER A 14 31.55 -55.94 -17.99
CA SER A 14 32.51 -54.82 -18.22
C SER A 14 33.09 -54.79 -19.64
N THR A 15 33.02 -53.69 -20.43
CA THR A 15 32.51 -52.32 -20.18
C THR A 15 32.41 -51.51 -21.49
N VAL A 16 31.39 -50.63 -21.63
CA VAL A 16 31.41 -49.32 -22.38
C VAL A 16 31.65 -49.39 -23.91
N VAL A 17 31.06 -48.57 -24.81
CA VAL A 17 30.13 -47.40 -24.80
C VAL A 17 28.85 -47.77 -25.61
N ILE A 18 27.82 -46.94 -25.89
CA ILE A 18 27.48 -45.52 -25.64
C ILE A 18 25.99 -45.45 -25.23
N PRO A 19 25.51 -44.39 -24.55
CA PRO A 19 24.18 -43.85 -24.87
C PRO A 19 24.12 -42.32 -24.97
N SER A 20 23.36 -41.83 -25.96
CA SER A 20 22.95 -40.43 -26.11
C SER A 20 21.69 -40.10 -25.30
N ALA A 21 21.53 -38.83 -24.90
CA ALA A 21 20.27 -38.18 -24.53
C ALA A 21 19.41 -38.87 -23.43
N LEU A 22 19.78 -38.68 -22.17
CA LEU A 22 18.86 -38.89 -21.04
C LEU A 22 18.03 -37.62 -20.79
N ALA A 23 16.94 -37.47 -21.55
CA ALA A 23 15.93 -36.45 -21.30
C ALA A 23 15.11 -36.84 -20.05
N VAL A 24 15.57 -36.44 -18.86
CA VAL A 24 14.81 -36.60 -17.61
C VAL A 24 13.68 -35.57 -17.58
N VAL A 25 12.60 -35.88 -18.31
CA VAL A 25 11.35 -35.11 -18.23
C VAL A 25 10.73 -35.41 -16.86
N SER A 26 11.04 -34.56 -15.89
CA SER A 26 10.50 -34.61 -14.53
C SER A 26 9.03 -34.21 -14.54
N CYS A 27 8.16 -35.17 -14.84
CA CYS A 27 6.70 -35.00 -14.86
C CYS A 27 6.10 -34.86 -13.44
N TYR A 28 6.47 -33.79 -12.73
CA TYR A 28 5.68 -33.27 -11.62
C TYR A 28 4.39 -32.64 -12.15
N GLY A 29 3.43 -33.49 -12.54
CA GLY A 29 2.05 -33.07 -12.67
C GLY A 29 1.55 -32.56 -11.31
N PRO A 30 0.88 -31.40 -11.23
CA PRO A 30 0.51 -30.80 -9.96
C PRO A 30 -0.52 -31.67 -9.23
N THR A 31 -0.09 -32.34 -8.17
CA THR A 31 -0.98 -33.07 -7.26
C THR A 31 -1.80 -32.08 -6.43
N PHE A 32 -3.01 -31.78 -6.93
CA PHE A 32 -3.95 -30.85 -6.27
C PHE A 32 -4.26 -31.28 -4.84
N LYS A 33 -3.72 -30.56 -3.85
CA LYS A 33 -4.10 -30.70 -2.44
C LYS A 33 -5.49 -30.09 -2.24
N ASN A 34 -6.53 -30.92 -2.27
CA ASN A 34 -7.90 -30.48 -1.95
C ASN A 34 -8.09 -30.36 -0.43
N SER A 35 -7.43 -29.38 0.20
CA SER A 35 -7.61 -29.04 1.62
C SER A 35 -8.77 -28.07 1.85
N LEU A 36 -8.91 -27.08 0.96
CA LEU A 36 -9.91 -26.01 0.98
C LEU A 36 -11.23 -26.41 0.31
N THR A 37 -12.33 -25.74 0.70
CA THR A 37 -13.59 -25.80 -0.07
C THR A 37 -13.44 -25.09 -1.42
N GLU A 38 -14.28 -25.43 -2.41
CA GLU A 38 -14.22 -24.80 -3.73
C GLU A 38 -14.39 -23.27 -3.67
N ALA A 39 -15.29 -22.76 -2.82
CA ALA A 39 -15.48 -21.31 -2.65
C ALA A 39 -14.23 -20.60 -2.11
N GLU A 40 -13.48 -21.26 -1.22
CA GLU A 40 -12.19 -20.74 -0.76
C GLU A 40 -11.12 -20.85 -1.85
N GLN A 41 -10.98 -22.02 -2.49
CA GLN A 41 -10.01 -22.26 -3.57
C GLN A 41 -10.09 -21.20 -4.67
N LEU A 42 -11.32 -20.88 -5.12
CA LEU A 42 -11.58 -19.90 -6.17
C LEU A 42 -11.40 -18.44 -5.72
N ASN A 43 -11.31 -18.16 -4.41
CA ASN A 43 -11.27 -16.80 -3.88
C ASN A 43 -9.98 -16.44 -3.11
N GLN A 44 -9.01 -17.37 -3.00
CA GLN A 44 -7.84 -17.28 -2.10
C GLN A 44 -7.12 -15.92 -2.10
N ILE A 45 -6.95 -15.29 -3.26
CA ILE A 45 -6.25 -13.99 -3.39
C ILE A 45 -7.03 -12.83 -2.74
N ASN A 46 -8.37 -12.93 -2.66
CA ASN A 46 -9.26 -11.87 -2.18
C ASN A 46 -9.61 -12.03 -0.69
N ILE A 47 -9.55 -13.24 -0.13
CA ILE A 47 -10.05 -13.53 1.23
C ILE A 47 -9.33 -12.70 2.30
N LEU A 48 -8.02 -12.44 2.17
CA LEU A 48 -7.33 -11.59 3.15
C LEU A 48 -7.83 -10.13 3.11
N SER A 49 -8.09 -9.57 1.92
CA SER A 49 -8.73 -8.23 1.78
C SER A 49 -10.13 -8.20 2.41
N GLU A 50 -10.89 -9.28 2.30
CA GLU A 50 -12.18 -9.43 2.99
C GLU A 50 -12.03 -9.50 4.53
N ILE A 51 -10.98 -10.18 5.03
CA ILE A 51 -10.63 -10.21 6.46
C ILE A 51 -10.22 -8.82 6.96
N ASN A 52 -9.37 -8.10 6.21
CA ASN A 52 -8.96 -6.74 6.57
C ASN A 52 -10.19 -5.81 6.70
N LYS A 53 -11.08 -5.83 5.70
CA LYS A 53 -12.36 -5.09 5.68
C LYS A 53 -13.36 -5.52 6.75
N TYR A 54 -13.17 -6.66 7.41
CA TYR A 54 -13.90 -7.00 8.63
C TYR A 54 -13.32 -6.26 9.85
N PHE A 55 -12.00 -6.28 10.05
CA PHE A 55 -11.34 -5.61 11.19
C PHE A 55 -11.33 -4.08 11.08
N GLU A 56 -11.37 -3.50 9.87
CA GLU A 56 -11.64 -2.07 9.66
C GLU A 56 -13.01 -1.62 10.20
N LYS A 57 -13.99 -2.53 10.26
CA LYS A 57 -15.34 -2.27 10.79
C LYS A 57 -15.50 -2.67 12.26
N HIS A 58 -14.71 -3.62 12.76
CA HIS A 58 -14.85 -4.22 14.09
C HIS A 58 -13.52 -4.17 14.87
N ASP A 59 -13.42 -3.22 15.81
CA ASP A 59 -12.23 -3.03 16.63
C ASP A 59 -12.11 -4.13 17.70
N HIS A 60 -11.38 -5.20 17.37
CA HIS A 60 -11.00 -6.29 18.26
C HIS A 60 -9.63 -6.07 18.94
N SER A 61 -9.09 -4.84 18.96
CA SER A 61 -7.68 -4.63 19.33
C SER A 61 -7.34 -5.06 20.76
N GLU A 62 -8.23 -4.84 21.73
CA GLU A 62 -8.03 -5.25 23.13
C GLU A 62 -8.09 -6.77 23.33
N GLU A 63 -8.81 -7.49 22.43
CA GLU A 63 -8.82 -8.96 22.42
C GLU A 63 -7.55 -9.56 21.79
N LEU A 64 -6.83 -8.79 20.98
CA LEU A 64 -5.81 -9.30 20.05
C LEU A 64 -4.40 -8.78 20.26
N VAL A 65 -4.22 -7.58 20.83
CA VAL A 65 -2.88 -7.00 21.10
C VAL A 65 -2.76 -6.74 22.60
N LYS A 66 -1.95 -7.57 23.27
CA LYS A 66 -1.86 -7.62 24.74
C LYS A 66 -0.44 -7.38 25.20
N PHE A 67 -0.27 -6.68 26.32
CA PHE A 67 1.01 -6.66 27.03
C PHE A 67 1.25 -8.02 27.69
N THR A 68 2.51 -8.47 27.75
CA THR A 68 2.88 -9.77 28.34
C THR A 68 2.97 -9.74 29.87
N ASP A 69 3.20 -8.56 30.44
CA ASP A 69 3.23 -8.33 31.89
C ASP A 69 1.84 -7.84 32.36
N PRO A 70 1.18 -8.49 33.34
CA PRO A 70 -0.14 -8.10 33.82
C PRO A 70 -0.24 -6.71 34.45
N GLN A 71 0.89 -6.06 34.78
CA GLN A 71 0.93 -4.69 35.28
C GLN A 71 1.24 -3.64 34.19
N ALA A 72 1.61 -4.08 32.98
CA ALA A 72 1.84 -3.21 31.84
C ALA A 72 0.53 -2.91 31.09
N SER A 73 0.37 -1.66 30.68
CA SER A 73 -0.74 -1.21 29.85
C SER A 73 -0.32 0.03 29.05
N GLY A 74 -1.15 0.49 28.11
CA GLY A 74 -0.92 1.78 27.47
C GLY A 74 -0.78 2.92 28.49
N GLN A 75 -1.51 2.88 29.60
CA GLN A 75 -1.48 3.93 30.61
C GLN A 75 -0.16 3.97 31.40
N THR A 76 0.59 2.85 31.47
CA THR A 76 1.88 2.78 32.19
C THR A 76 3.10 2.93 31.30
N VAL A 77 2.99 2.62 30.00
CA VAL A 77 4.11 2.58 29.04
C VAL A 77 4.05 3.78 28.10
N GLU A 78 5.13 4.55 28.02
CA GLU A 78 5.24 5.65 27.03
C GLU A 78 5.52 5.12 25.62
N PHE A 79 4.91 5.74 24.60
CA PHE A 79 5.14 5.39 23.19
C PHE A 79 6.64 5.41 22.81
N GLY A 80 7.41 6.37 23.35
CA GLY A 80 8.86 6.46 23.13
C GLY A 80 9.70 5.37 23.82
N ASN A 81 9.10 4.54 24.68
CA ASN A 81 9.70 3.32 25.22
C ASN A 81 9.33 2.10 24.38
N ILE A 82 8.08 2.02 23.89
CA ILE A 82 7.63 1.00 22.90
C ILE A 82 8.56 1.02 21.67
N MET A 83 8.93 2.22 21.20
CA MET A 83 9.81 2.41 20.04
C MET A 83 11.32 2.27 20.31
N LYS A 84 11.73 1.61 21.41
CA LYS A 84 13.15 1.36 21.77
C LYS A 84 13.36 -0.05 22.33
N ASN A 85 14.62 -0.45 22.52
CA ASN A 85 15.04 -1.59 23.34
C ASN A 85 14.38 -2.96 23.01
N ASN A 86 13.88 -3.10 21.78
CA ASN A 86 13.02 -4.21 21.32
C ASN A 86 11.72 -4.37 22.16
N TYR A 87 11.26 -3.34 22.88
CA TYR A 87 10.14 -3.43 23.83
C TYR A 87 8.88 -4.01 23.18
N ALA A 88 8.49 -3.52 22.00
CA ALA A 88 7.31 -3.99 21.30
C ALA A 88 7.37 -5.48 20.93
N ALA A 89 8.56 -5.99 20.58
CA ALA A 89 8.77 -7.39 20.23
C ALA A 89 8.92 -8.31 21.45
N LYS A 90 9.26 -7.75 22.62
CA LYS A 90 9.46 -8.50 23.87
C LYS A 90 8.23 -8.56 24.76
N TYR A 91 7.47 -7.47 24.82
CA TYR A 91 6.48 -7.24 25.87
C TYR A 91 5.06 -6.93 25.36
N ILE A 92 4.85 -6.93 24.04
CA ILE A 92 3.53 -6.85 23.41
C ILE A 92 3.38 -8.06 22.48
N LYS A 93 2.32 -8.84 22.66
CA LYS A 93 2.02 -10.04 21.85
C LYS A 93 0.73 -9.85 21.05
N PHE A 94 0.74 -10.33 19.81
CA PHE A 94 -0.46 -10.57 19.01
C PHE A 94 -1.05 -11.96 19.29
N ASP A 95 -2.36 -12.05 19.45
CA ASP A 95 -3.10 -13.27 19.78
C ASP A 95 -3.58 -13.98 18.50
N GLU A 96 -2.65 -14.68 17.84
CA GLU A 96 -2.90 -15.39 16.57
C GLU A 96 -4.08 -16.37 16.66
N ASP A 97 -4.20 -17.12 17.76
CA ASP A 97 -5.24 -18.13 17.94
C ASP A 97 -6.61 -17.48 18.13
N ARG A 98 -6.70 -16.37 18.88
CA ARG A 98 -7.94 -15.58 18.98
C ARG A 98 -8.31 -14.92 17.65
N PHE A 99 -7.33 -14.42 16.88
CA PHE A 99 -7.58 -13.89 15.53
C PHE A 99 -8.12 -14.98 14.59
N LYS A 100 -7.47 -16.17 14.58
CA LYS A 100 -7.90 -17.35 13.82
C LYS A 100 -9.34 -17.75 14.19
N GLN A 101 -9.67 -17.77 15.48
CA GLN A 101 -11.03 -18.02 15.96
C GLN A 101 -12.03 -16.97 15.44
N ILE A 102 -11.76 -15.67 15.59
CA ILE A 102 -12.64 -14.59 15.12
C ILE A 102 -12.87 -14.70 13.61
N VAL A 103 -11.81 -14.91 12.81
CA VAL A 103 -11.91 -15.08 11.36
C VAL A 103 -12.78 -16.28 10.99
N LYS A 104 -12.61 -17.43 11.66
CA LYS A 104 -13.47 -18.61 11.48
C LYS A 104 -14.94 -18.32 11.80
N GLU A 105 -15.21 -17.77 12.99
CA GLU A 105 -16.56 -17.52 13.49
C GLU A 105 -17.34 -16.45 12.70
N LYS A 106 -16.65 -15.41 12.23
CA LYS A 106 -17.29 -14.22 11.63
C LYS A 106 -17.34 -14.23 10.11
N LEU A 107 -16.46 -15.00 9.45
CA LEU A 107 -16.37 -15.08 7.99
C LEU A 107 -16.62 -16.49 7.43
N GLY A 108 -16.86 -17.48 8.30
CA GLY A 108 -17.26 -18.83 7.90
C GLY A 108 -16.18 -19.63 7.18
N LEU A 109 -14.91 -19.28 7.38
CA LEU A 109 -13.76 -19.93 6.73
C LEU A 109 -13.43 -21.28 7.40
N SER A 110 -12.89 -22.21 6.63
CA SER A 110 -12.53 -23.55 7.09
C SER A 110 -11.31 -23.54 8.02
N ASP A 111 -11.20 -24.56 8.88
CA ASP A 111 -10.00 -24.79 9.70
C ASP A 111 -8.73 -24.93 8.84
N ASN A 112 -8.84 -25.53 7.64
CA ASN A 112 -7.72 -25.67 6.71
C ASN A 112 -7.29 -24.32 6.09
N TYR A 113 -8.21 -23.39 5.85
CA TYR A 113 -7.84 -22.04 5.43
C TYR A 113 -7.14 -21.28 6.56
N VAL A 114 -7.77 -21.28 7.74
CA VAL A 114 -7.41 -20.46 8.90
C VAL A 114 -6.12 -20.92 9.58
N LYS A 115 -5.85 -22.23 9.63
CA LYS A 115 -4.61 -22.80 10.17
C LYS A 115 -3.36 -22.28 9.48
N GLU A 116 -3.40 -22.17 8.15
CA GLU A 116 -2.26 -21.79 7.30
C GLU A 116 -2.02 -20.27 7.24
N LEU A 117 -2.77 -19.47 7.99
CA LEU A 117 -2.49 -18.05 8.20
C LEU A 117 -1.22 -17.87 9.06
N ARG A 118 -0.31 -17.03 8.58
CA ARG A 118 0.95 -16.65 9.25
C ARG A 118 0.97 -15.15 9.54
N PHE A 119 1.71 -14.78 10.58
CA PHE A 119 1.69 -13.43 11.14
C PHE A 119 3.11 -12.90 11.34
N ASP A 120 3.29 -11.60 11.07
CA ASP A 120 4.48 -10.81 11.39
C ASP A 120 4.03 -9.42 11.86
N VAL A 121 4.86 -8.71 12.62
CA VAL A 121 4.55 -7.35 13.09
C VAL A 121 5.46 -6.37 12.37
N ASP A 122 4.87 -5.37 11.70
CA ASP A 122 5.67 -4.30 11.09
C ASP A 122 6.09 -3.29 12.16
N TYR A 123 7.06 -3.69 13.00
CA TYR A 123 7.57 -2.87 14.09
C TYR A 123 8.13 -1.52 13.63
N THR A 124 8.52 -1.40 12.35
CA THR A 124 9.04 -0.15 11.76
C THR A 124 7.91 0.86 11.50
N ASN A 125 6.68 0.38 11.31
CA ASN A 125 5.48 1.17 11.09
C ASN A 125 4.54 1.29 12.31
N ILE A 126 4.97 0.86 13.51
CA ILE A 126 4.27 1.21 14.77
C ILE A 126 4.32 2.73 14.98
N ILE A 127 3.15 3.38 15.03
CA ILE A 127 3.02 4.84 15.17
C ILE A 127 1.86 5.26 16.07
N ARG A 128 1.93 6.46 16.64
CA ARG A 128 0.79 7.17 17.23
C ARG A 128 -0.35 7.28 16.19
N ASP A 129 -1.56 6.85 16.53
CA ASP A 129 -2.72 6.98 15.64
C ASP A 129 -3.06 8.47 15.46
N PHE A 130 -2.93 8.99 14.24
CA PHE A 130 -3.21 10.39 13.93
C PHE A 130 -4.70 10.74 14.02
N SER A 131 -5.59 9.76 13.92
CA SER A 131 -7.04 9.92 14.04
C SER A 131 -7.55 9.78 15.47
N ASN A 132 -6.75 9.20 16.36
CA ASN A 132 -7.06 9.07 17.78
C ASN A 132 -5.77 9.06 18.62
N ASN A 133 -5.28 10.22 19.05
CA ASN A 133 -3.94 10.30 19.66
C ASN A 133 -3.82 9.63 21.05
N PHE A 134 -4.90 9.07 21.61
CA PHE A 134 -4.84 8.13 22.73
C PHE A 134 -4.25 6.77 22.32
N ASP A 135 -4.39 6.36 21.05
CA ASP A 135 -4.04 5.03 20.58
C ASP A 135 -2.70 5.02 19.81
N VAL A 136 -2.06 3.85 19.74
CA VAL A 136 -0.90 3.55 18.89
C VAL A 136 -1.27 2.42 17.95
N VAL A 137 -1.06 2.64 16.65
CA VAL A 137 -1.24 1.63 15.60
C VAL A 137 -0.19 0.55 15.75
N PHE A 138 -0.65 -0.70 15.81
CA PHE A 138 0.15 -1.92 15.87
C PHE A 138 -0.14 -2.74 14.60
N PRO A 139 0.62 -2.51 13.50
CA PRO A 139 0.38 -3.14 12.22
C PRO A 139 0.85 -4.61 12.21
N VAL A 140 -0.08 -5.52 11.91
CA VAL A 140 0.19 -6.96 11.79
C VAL A 140 0.05 -7.37 10.33
N ARG A 141 1.11 -7.92 9.76
CA ARG A 141 1.10 -8.56 8.45
C ARG A 141 0.44 -9.92 8.58
N VAL A 142 -0.62 -10.17 7.84
CA VAL A 142 -1.30 -11.46 7.74
C VAL A 142 -1.03 -12.02 6.36
N ARG A 143 -0.37 -13.18 6.28
CA ARG A 143 0.03 -13.84 5.03
C ARG A 143 -0.61 -15.22 4.91
N ARG A 144 -0.93 -15.63 3.68
CA ARG A 144 -1.24 -17.03 3.33
C ARG A 144 -0.61 -17.42 2.00
N ASP A 145 0.09 -18.56 1.96
CA ASP A 145 0.54 -19.14 0.70
C ASP A 145 -0.68 -19.70 -0.09
N LEU A 146 -0.60 -19.71 -1.43
CA LEU A 146 -1.74 -20.02 -2.31
C LEU A 146 -1.66 -21.46 -2.85
N GLU A 147 -2.75 -22.22 -2.71
CA GLU A 147 -2.83 -23.62 -3.15
C GLU A 147 -3.38 -23.72 -4.58
N SER A 148 -2.62 -24.37 -5.46
CA SER A 148 -3.03 -24.65 -6.84
C SER A 148 -4.28 -25.55 -6.91
N HIS A 149 -5.19 -25.22 -7.81
CA HIS A 149 -6.48 -25.90 -8.00
C HIS A 149 -6.87 -25.92 -9.48
N LYS A 150 -8.00 -26.56 -9.82
CA LYS A 150 -8.46 -26.81 -11.20
C LYS A 150 -8.58 -25.58 -12.11
N ARG A 151 -8.57 -24.35 -11.56
CA ARG A 151 -8.75 -23.09 -12.30
C ARG A 151 -7.58 -22.09 -12.17
N ALA A 152 -6.56 -22.38 -11.35
CA ALA A 152 -5.33 -21.60 -11.29
C ALA A 152 -4.16 -22.42 -10.71
N ASN A 153 -2.98 -22.27 -11.31
CA ASN A 153 -1.71 -22.74 -10.72
C ASN A 153 -0.98 -21.55 -10.07
N TYR A 154 -0.72 -21.65 -8.76
CA TYR A 154 0.08 -20.70 -7.96
C TYR A 154 1.45 -21.27 -7.56
N SER A 155 1.69 -22.55 -7.83
CA SER A 155 2.93 -23.28 -7.56
C SER A 155 3.54 -23.76 -8.89
N PRO A 156 4.23 -22.87 -9.62
CA PRO A 156 5.24 -23.28 -10.59
C PRO A 156 6.53 -23.79 -9.90
N PHE A 157 6.73 -23.47 -8.61
CA PHE A 157 7.88 -23.89 -7.78
C PHE A 157 7.43 -24.33 -6.38
N SER A 158 8.36 -24.91 -5.61
CA SER A 158 8.14 -25.53 -4.29
C SER A 158 7.39 -24.68 -3.27
N ASP A 159 7.63 -23.37 -3.29
CA ASP A 159 7.21 -22.45 -2.22
C ASP A 159 6.02 -21.54 -2.60
N GLY A 160 5.64 -21.53 -3.89
CA GLY A 160 4.43 -20.88 -4.40
C GLY A 160 4.37 -19.33 -4.32
N LEU A 161 3.26 -18.80 -4.84
CA LEU A 161 2.81 -17.43 -4.60
C LEU A 161 2.05 -17.34 -3.26
N PHE A 162 1.98 -16.14 -2.68
CA PHE A 162 1.20 -15.84 -1.47
C PHE A 162 0.32 -14.60 -1.63
N SER A 163 -0.71 -14.48 -0.81
CA SER A 163 -1.42 -13.22 -0.55
C SER A 163 -1.03 -12.67 0.84
N GLU A 164 -1.08 -11.35 1.00
CA GLU A 164 -0.72 -10.65 2.23
C GLU A 164 -1.64 -9.44 2.46
N GLN A 165 -1.86 -9.07 3.72
CA GLN A 165 -2.46 -7.81 4.17
C GLN A 165 -1.68 -7.23 5.33
N ILE A 166 -1.77 -5.92 5.54
CA ILE A 166 -1.41 -5.29 6.82
C ILE A 166 -2.71 -4.86 7.50
N ILE A 167 -3.00 -5.45 8.67
CA ILE A 167 -4.17 -5.12 9.49
C ILE A 167 -3.72 -4.25 10.66
N ASN A 168 -4.35 -3.09 10.83
CA ASN A 168 -3.94 -2.06 11.78
C ASN A 168 -4.73 -2.17 13.10
N PHE A 169 -4.20 -2.94 14.04
CA PHE A 169 -4.73 -3.01 15.42
C PHE A 169 -4.28 -1.81 16.25
N LYS A 170 -4.84 -1.63 17.46
CA LYS A 170 -4.59 -0.46 18.30
C LYS A 170 -4.23 -0.81 19.74
N LEU A 171 -3.03 -0.45 20.16
CA LEU A 171 -2.68 -0.33 21.57
C LEU A 171 -3.42 0.88 22.14
N LYS A 172 -4.34 0.64 23.09
CA LYS A 172 -5.25 1.66 23.61
C LYS A 172 -4.64 2.50 24.72
N ASN A 173 -4.97 3.79 24.74
CA ASN A 173 -4.62 4.74 25.82
C ASN A 173 -3.10 4.81 26.13
N VAL A 174 -2.23 4.72 25.12
CA VAL A 174 -0.77 4.76 25.28
C VAL A 174 -0.29 6.13 25.76
N LYS A 175 0.44 6.15 26.87
CA LYS A 175 0.94 7.37 27.53
C LYS A 175 1.75 8.23 26.54
N PRO A 176 1.50 9.55 26.46
CA PRO A 176 2.29 10.45 25.65
C PRO A 176 3.67 10.67 26.28
N THR A 177 4.70 10.68 25.45
CA THR A 177 6.04 11.10 25.88
C THR A 177 6.07 12.62 26.10
N ALA A 178 6.96 13.07 26.98
CA ALA A 178 7.24 14.50 27.15
C ALA A 178 7.71 15.19 25.85
N VAL A 179 8.25 14.42 24.88
CA VAL A 179 8.75 14.93 23.59
C VAL A 179 7.63 15.16 22.58
N GLU A 180 6.55 14.37 22.62
CA GLU A 180 5.39 14.54 21.73
C GLU A 180 4.65 15.86 21.96
N LYS A 181 4.66 16.39 23.20
CA LYS A 181 3.98 17.65 23.61
C LYS A 181 2.46 17.70 23.36
N ILE A 182 1.84 16.55 23.06
CA ILE A 182 0.40 16.38 22.87
C ILE A 182 -0.29 16.44 24.24
N LYS A 183 -1.17 17.42 24.46
CA LYS A 183 -2.01 17.48 25.67
C LYS A 183 -3.28 16.65 25.46
N LEU A 184 -3.28 15.42 25.94
CA LEU A 184 -4.40 14.49 25.78
C LEU A 184 -5.52 14.67 26.81
N ASP A 185 -5.22 15.23 27.98
CA ASP A 185 -6.16 15.27 29.11
C ASP A 185 -7.44 16.06 28.79
N ASP A 186 -7.31 17.21 28.14
CA ASP A 186 -8.42 18.06 27.70
C ASP A 186 -9.35 17.34 26.72
N LEU A 187 -8.79 16.49 25.87
CA LEU A 187 -9.52 15.79 24.81
C LEU A 187 -10.18 14.50 25.32
N LYS A 188 -9.80 14.01 26.50
CA LYS A 188 -10.27 12.73 27.04
C LYS A 188 -11.77 12.74 27.40
N PRO A 189 -12.32 13.76 28.10
CA PRO A 189 -13.77 13.87 28.32
C PRO A 189 -14.57 13.89 27.02
N VAL A 190 -14.04 14.55 25.98
CA VAL A 190 -14.67 14.58 24.65
C VAL A 190 -14.67 13.19 24.01
N TYR A 191 -13.54 12.47 24.03
CA TYR A 191 -13.46 11.10 23.48
C TYR A 191 -14.37 10.11 24.22
N GLU A 192 -14.44 10.18 25.55
CA GLU A 192 -15.36 9.35 26.33
C GLU A 192 -16.82 9.61 25.92
N LYS A 193 -17.23 10.88 25.80
CA LYS A 193 -18.59 11.23 25.35
C LYS A 193 -18.88 10.87 23.89
N LEU A 194 -17.89 11.01 22.98
CA LEU A 194 -18.03 10.56 21.59
C LEU A 194 -18.38 9.07 21.50
N LYS A 195 -17.76 8.22 22.34
CA LYS A 195 -18.06 6.78 22.37
C LYS A 195 -19.51 6.48 22.82
N THR A 196 -20.07 7.31 23.70
CA THR A 196 -21.37 7.08 24.35
C THR A 196 -22.55 7.89 23.77
N LEU A 197 -22.38 8.59 22.64
CA LEU A 197 -23.48 9.32 21.99
C LEU A 197 -24.65 8.38 21.66
N ASP A 198 -25.88 8.78 21.95
CA ASP A 198 -27.06 8.03 21.51
C ASP A 198 -27.24 8.19 19.99
N ARG A 199 -27.02 7.09 19.27
CA ARG A 199 -27.11 7.04 17.80
C ARG A 199 -28.54 6.79 17.31
N SER A 200 -29.52 6.63 18.20
CA SER A 200 -30.94 6.50 17.83
C SER A 200 -31.55 7.84 17.39
N GLU A 201 -31.02 8.97 17.86
CA GLU A 201 -31.37 10.31 17.35
C GLU A 201 -30.73 10.63 15.98
N PHE A 202 -29.80 9.81 15.49
CA PHE A 202 -29.11 10.06 14.23
C PHE A 202 -29.96 9.61 13.04
N SER A 203 -30.15 10.51 12.08
CA SER A 203 -30.92 10.23 10.85
C SER A 203 -30.25 10.79 9.61
N ALA A 204 -30.48 10.13 8.47
CA ALA A 204 -29.95 10.51 7.17
C ALA A 204 -31.01 10.42 6.07
N GLU A 205 -31.09 11.44 5.23
CA GLU A 205 -31.98 11.52 4.07
C GLU A 205 -31.20 11.91 2.81
N ILE A 206 -31.69 11.51 1.64
CA ILE A 206 -31.12 11.96 0.36
C ILE A 206 -31.65 13.38 0.12
N ASN A 207 -30.72 14.32 -0.04
CA ASN A 207 -30.95 15.76 -0.01
C ASN A 207 -31.78 16.26 -1.22
N ASN A 208 -31.60 15.64 -2.38
CA ASN A 208 -32.49 15.78 -3.53
C ASN A 208 -32.86 14.39 -4.06
N ARG A 209 -34.12 14.18 -4.45
CA ARG A 209 -34.56 12.89 -5.04
C ARG A 209 -33.89 12.66 -6.38
N ASP A 210 -33.80 13.69 -7.20
CA ASP A 210 -33.09 13.68 -8.48
C ASP A 210 -31.62 14.09 -8.26
N LEU A 211 -30.70 13.12 -8.32
CA LEU A 211 -29.27 13.41 -8.39
C LEU A 211 -28.95 14.23 -9.65
N SER A 212 -28.00 15.16 -9.57
CA SER A 212 -27.52 15.87 -10.77
C SER A 212 -26.80 14.91 -11.72
N GLU A 213 -26.90 15.16 -13.02
CA GLU A 213 -26.23 14.34 -14.04
C GLU A 213 -24.70 14.37 -13.91
N GLU A 214 -24.14 15.44 -13.35
CA GLU A 214 -22.71 15.53 -12.97
C GLU A 214 -22.34 14.47 -11.91
N ILE A 215 -23.13 14.37 -10.83
CA ILE A 215 -22.94 13.38 -9.78
C ILE A 215 -23.18 11.96 -10.30
N LYS A 216 -24.25 11.72 -11.08
CA LYS A 216 -24.50 10.42 -11.73
C LYS A 216 -23.35 10.01 -12.65
N THR A 217 -22.81 10.95 -13.42
CA THR A 217 -21.65 10.72 -14.29
C THR A 217 -20.40 10.39 -13.48
N THR A 218 -20.14 11.11 -12.38
CA THR A 218 -19.00 10.83 -11.49
C THR A 218 -19.13 9.45 -10.82
N ILE A 219 -20.33 9.07 -10.38
CA ILE A 219 -20.60 7.74 -9.80
C ILE A 219 -20.46 6.63 -10.87
N LYS A 220 -20.87 6.88 -12.13
CA LYS A 220 -20.69 5.94 -13.23
C LYS A 220 -19.22 5.76 -13.62
N GLU A 221 -18.46 6.85 -13.65
CA GLU A 221 -17.03 6.85 -13.95
C GLU A 221 -16.23 6.21 -12.81
N TRP A 222 -16.28 6.78 -11.61
CA TRP A 222 -15.44 6.39 -10.47
C TRP A 222 -16.09 5.36 -9.55
N GLY A 223 -17.35 5.58 -9.18
CA GLY A 223 -18.07 4.81 -8.17
C GLY A 223 -18.42 5.69 -6.98
N ILE A 224 -19.49 5.36 -6.25
CA ILE A 224 -19.95 6.21 -5.14
C ILE A 224 -18.97 6.24 -3.95
N HIS A 225 -18.16 5.19 -3.82
CA HIS A 225 -17.10 5.07 -2.80
C HIS A 225 -15.90 5.98 -3.07
N ASP A 226 -15.75 6.49 -4.30
CA ASP A 226 -14.64 7.34 -4.77
C ASP A 226 -15.02 8.83 -4.93
N LEU A 227 -16.21 9.21 -4.44
CA LEU A 227 -16.62 10.60 -4.28
C LEU A 227 -15.88 11.27 -3.11
N SER A 228 -15.63 12.57 -3.26
CA SER A 228 -15.14 13.42 -2.17
C SER A 228 -16.22 13.63 -1.10
N SER A 229 -15.81 13.96 0.14
CA SER A 229 -16.73 14.24 1.24
C SER A 229 -17.76 15.31 0.90
N LYS A 230 -17.35 16.38 0.20
CA LYS A 230 -18.25 17.45 -0.27
C LYS A 230 -19.30 16.99 -1.27
N GLN A 231 -18.98 16.01 -2.12
CA GLN A 231 -19.96 15.42 -3.04
C GLN A 231 -20.94 14.52 -2.27
N LEU A 232 -20.48 13.74 -1.30
CA LEU A 232 -21.35 12.97 -0.40
C LEU A 232 -22.27 13.88 0.42
N GLU A 233 -21.78 15.01 0.93
CA GLU A 233 -22.55 16.05 1.64
C GLU A 233 -23.53 16.81 0.73
N SER A 234 -23.32 16.84 -0.59
CA SER A 234 -24.32 17.37 -1.53
C SER A 234 -25.48 16.40 -1.79
N ILE A 235 -25.19 15.09 -1.78
CA ILE A 235 -26.14 14.00 -1.98
C ILE A 235 -26.97 13.73 -0.72
N PHE A 236 -26.33 13.75 0.45
CA PHE A 236 -26.91 13.30 1.71
C PHE A 236 -26.94 14.39 2.76
N LYS A 237 -28.07 14.48 3.45
CA LYS A 237 -28.29 15.36 4.58
C LYS A 237 -28.44 14.52 5.85
N ILE A 238 -27.69 14.88 6.88
CA ILE A 238 -27.67 14.18 8.18
C ILE A 238 -28.21 15.08 9.29
N LYS A 239 -28.77 14.45 10.33
CA LYS A 239 -29.02 15.05 11.65
C LYS A 239 -28.30 14.24 12.70
N ILE A 240 -27.58 14.92 13.59
CA ILE A 240 -26.67 14.32 14.57
C ILE A 240 -26.78 15.04 15.92
N GLU A 241 -28.01 15.20 16.42
CA GLU A 241 -28.35 16.17 17.47
C GLU A 241 -27.53 15.99 18.76
N GLU A 242 -27.25 14.75 19.21
CA GLU A 242 -26.32 14.47 20.33
C GLU A 242 -24.89 14.99 20.11
N PHE A 243 -24.36 14.97 18.88
CA PHE A 243 -23.04 15.52 18.56
C PHE A 243 -23.04 17.06 18.55
N ASP A 244 -24.13 17.68 18.09
CA ASP A 244 -24.28 19.13 18.16
C ASP A 244 -24.47 19.63 19.61
N LYS A 245 -25.21 18.87 20.45
CA LYS A 245 -25.28 19.08 21.90
C LYS A 245 -23.89 18.99 22.55
N LEU A 246 -23.11 17.95 22.24
CA LEU A 246 -21.72 17.77 22.73
C LEU A 246 -20.82 18.95 22.33
N LYS A 247 -20.88 19.38 21.07
CA LYS A 247 -20.15 20.55 20.56
C LYS A 247 -20.52 21.82 21.34
N THR A 248 -21.81 22.04 21.61
CA THR A 248 -22.31 23.19 22.38
C THR A 248 -21.92 23.13 23.87
N GLU A 249 -21.66 21.96 24.44
CA GLU A 249 -21.10 21.81 25.79
C GLU A 249 -19.66 22.31 25.85
N PHE A 250 -18.75 21.66 25.11
CA PHE A 250 -17.30 21.92 25.20
C PHE A 250 -16.84 23.25 24.57
N THR A 251 -17.68 23.91 23.77
CA THR A 251 -17.39 25.26 23.24
C THR A 251 -17.51 26.36 24.31
N LYS A 252 -18.05 26.06 25.50
CA LYS A 252 -18.25 27.03 26.60
C LYS A 252 -17.05 27.18 27.53
N GLU A 253 -16.03 26.35 27.39
CA GLU A 253 -14.86 26.34 28.28
C GLU A 253 -13.67 27.14 27.71
N ASN A 254 -12.66 27.41 28.55
CA ASN A 254 -11.45 28.15 28.13
C ASN A 254 -10.54 27.38 27.15
N ILE A 255 -10.85 26.11 26.86
CA ILE A 255 -10.14 25.28 25.88
C ILE A 255 -10.95 25.30 24.58
N LYS A 256 -10.33 25.75 23.49
CA LYS A 256 -11.00 25.79 22.18
C LYS A 256 -10.87 24.44 21.49
N PHE A 257 -11.99 23.78 21.26
CA PHE A 257 -12.09 22.59 20.42
C PHE A 257 -12.65 22.95 19.04
N GLU A 258 -12.17 22.26 18.02
CA GLU A 258 -12.78 22.20 16.70
C GLU A 258 -13.55 20.88 16.58
N PHE A 259 -14.86 20.94 16.35
CA PHE A 259 -15.71 19.76 16.16
C PHE A 259 -16.12 19.63 14.70
N LYS A 260 -15.91 18.45 14.12
CA LYS A 260 -16.24 18.15 12.73
C LYS A 260 -17.03 16.85 12.61
N ALA A 261 -18.10 16.91 11.82
CA ALA A 261 -18.80 15.75 11.30
C ALA A 261 -18.58 15.71 9.78
N THR A 262 -18.33 14.54 9.20
CA THR A 262 -18.07 14.40 7.75
C THR A 262 -18.54 13.06 7.21
N ILE A 263 -19.27 13.09 6.09
CA ILE A 263 -19.69 11.90 5.36
C ILE A 263 -18.53 11.49 4.45
N PHE A 264 -17.90 10.34 4.70
CA PHE A 264 -16.66 9.96 4.01
C PHE A 264 -16.81 8.75 3.09
N ASP A 265 -17.86 7.95 3.28
CA ASP A 265 -18.12 6.72 2.54
C ASP A 265 -19.54 6.20 2.81
N ILE A 266 -19.95 5.16 2.09
CA ILE A 266 -21.23 4.47 2.23
C ILE A 266 -20.98 2.99 2.55
N ASP A 267 -21.94 2.33 3.20
CA ASP A 267 -22.00 0.87 3.26
C ASP A 267 -23.34 0.37 2.69
N PHE A 268 -23.24 -0.35 1.58
CA PHE A 268 -24.35 -1.10 0.99
C PHE A 268 -24.29 -2.61 1.30
N SER A 269 -23.18 -3.07 1.90
CA SER A 269 -22.79 -4.49 2.01
C SER A 269 -23.25 -5.19 3.30
N ASP A 270 -23.73 -4.44 4.29
CA ASP A 270 -24.22 -5.00 5.55
C ASP A 270 -25.47 -5.89 5.35
N SER A 271 -25.46 -7.08 5.95
CA SER A 271 -26.53 -8.08 5.80
C SER A 271 -27.86 -7.63 6.41
N ASN A 272 -27.85 -6.79 7.43
CA ASN A 272 -29.03 -6.26 8.13
C ASN A 272 -29.71 -5.11 7.38
N LEU A 273 -29.15 -4.66 6.25
CA LEU A 273 -29.80 -3.69 5.37
C LEU A 273 -30.86 -4.38 4.49
N SER A 274 -32.06 -3.81 4.52
CA SER A 274 -33.09 -4.06 3.51
C SER A 274 -32.58 -3.64 2.11
N PHE A 275 -33.25 -4.08 1.04
CA PHE A 275 -32.80 -3.80 -0.32
C PHE A 275 -32.66 -2.29 -0.60
N ASN A 276 -33.63 -1.47 -0.17
CA ASN A 276 -33.60 -0.01 -0.35
C ASN A 276 -33.00 0.77 0.85
N GLU A 277 -32.07 0.15 1.58
CA GLU A 277 -31.36 0.78 2.70
C GLU A 277 -29.85 0.76 2.50
N GLY A 278 -29.20 1.81 3.01
CA GLY A 278 -27.74 1.92 3.13
C GLY A 278 -27.37 2.53 4.48
N TYR A 279 -26.10 2.41 4.86
CA TYR A 279 -25.50 3.21 5.93
C TYR A 279 -24.58 4.28 5.33
N LEU A 280 -24.67 5.51 5.82
CA LEU A 280 -23.61 6.50 5.64
C LEU A 280 -22.56 6.28 6.72
N LYS A 281 -21.29 6.24 6.31
CA LYS A 281 -20.16 6.24 7.25
C LYS A 281 -19.83 7.70 7.55
N VAL A 282 -20.22 8.15 8.75
CA VAL A 282 -20.01 9.52 9.21
C VAL A 282 -18.93 9.52 10.28
N ARG A 283 -17.86 10.28 10.03
CA ARG A 283 -16.81 10.52 11.00
C ARG A 283 -17.26 11.64 11.93
N LEU A 284 -17.24 11.39 13.25
CA LEU A 284 -17.53 12.38 14.29
C LEU A 284 -16.25 12.60 15.10
N ALA A 285 -15.69 13.81 15.05
CA ALA A 285 -14.34 14.08 15.53
C ALA A 285 -14.18 15.43 16.22
N ALA A 286 -13.15 15.53 17.06
CA ALA A 286 -12.75 16.72 17.79
C ALA A 286 -11.23 16.92 17.76
N ARG A 287 -10.79 18.18 17.68
CA ARG A 287 -9.38 18.60 17.71
C ARG A 287 -9.14 19.73 18.71
N VAL A 288 -8.06 19.69 19.47
CA VAL A 288 -7.67 20.76 20.40
C VAL A 288 -6.93 21.88 19.65
N LEU A 289 -7.44 23.11 19.70
CA LEU A 289 -6.87 24.28 19.03
C LEU A 289 -5.82 25.00 19.89
N GLU A 290 -4.73 24.32 20.23
CA GLU A 290 -3.57 24.96 20.87
C GLU A 290 -2.71 25.74 19.85
N LYS A 291 -2.18 26.89 20.26
CA LYS A 291 -1.13 27.61 19.51
C LYS A 291 0.24 26.96 19.78
N ASN A 292 1.11 26.94 18.77
CA ASN A 292 2.52 26.55 18.86
C ASN A 292 2.79 25.10 19.35
N LYS A 293 1.83 24.18 19.19
CA LYS A 293 1.93 22.76 19.51
C LYS A 293 1.38 21.89 18.37
N GLN A 294 1.70 20.60 18.38
CA GLN A 294 0.96 19.62 17.60
C GLN A 294 -0.45 19.51 18.17
N GLN A 295 -1.46 19.77 17.34
CA GLN A 295 -2.86 19.70 17.74
C GLN A 295 -3.27 18.24 17.96
N ALA A 296 -3.94 17.97 19.08
CA ALA A 296 -4.41 16.64 19.46
C ALA A 296 -5.76 16.36 18.80
N GLU A 297 -5.93 15.17 18.21
CA GLU A 297 -7.16 14.76 17.52
C GLU A 297 -7.73 13.43 18.06
N THR A 298 -9.06 13.33 18.06
CA THR A 298 -9.82 12.12 18.34
C THR A 298 -11.08 12.05 17.48
N GLY A 299 -11.59 10.86 17.24
CA GLY A 299 -12.87 10.68 16.55
C GLY A 299 -13.33 9.23 16.48
N ILE A 300 -14.62 9.06 16.22
CA ILE A 300 -15.27 7.77 15.98
C ILE A 300 -15.94 7.75 14.61
N THR A 301 -16.24 6.55 14.13
CA THR A 301 -17.09 6.35 12.95
C THR A 301 -18.48 5.91 13.41
N SER A 302 -19.51 6.62 12.97
CA SER A 302 -20.92 6.26 13.16
C SER A 302 -21.53 5.83 11.83
N PHE A 303 -22.38 4.81 11.87
CA PHE A 303 -23.11 4.30 10.71
C PHE A 303 -24.57 4.79 10.81
N ILE A 304 -24.96 5.77 9.98
CA ILE A 304 -26.30 6.37 10.01
C ILE A 304 -27.13 5.77 8.88
N LYS A 305 -28.28 5.16 9.17
CA LYS A 305 -29.12 4.52 8.15
C LYS A 305 -29.86 5.57 7.31
N PHE A 306 -29.85 5.40 5.99
CA PHE A 306 -30.69 6.13 5.04
C PHE A 306 -31.53 5.15 4.21
N LYS A 307 -32.54 5.69 3.51
CA LYS A 307 -33.40 4.93 2.58
C LYS A 307 -33.49 5.62 1.22
N PHE A 308 -33.71 4.83 0.18
CA PHE A 308 -34.04 5.31 -1.18
C PHE A 308 -35.37 4.71 -1.66
N ASP A 309 -35.91 5.21 -2.78
CA ASP A 309 -37.13 4.66 -3.41
C ASP A 309 -36.78 3.37 -4.17
N GLN A 310 -37.56 2.31 -3.96
CA GLN A 310 -37.43 1.05 -4.71
C GLN A 310 -37.79 1.20 -6.20
N LYS A 311 -38.38 2.33 -6.61
CA LYS A 311 -38.65 2.68 -8.01
C LYS A 311 -37.48 3.40 -8.70
N ASP A 312 -36.47 3.85 -7.95
CA ASP A 312 -35.30 4.51 -8.52
C ASP A 312 -34.32 3.46 -9.07
N GLU A 313 -34.25 3.35 -10.39
CA GLU A 313 -33.39 2.41 -11.10
C GLU A 313 -31.90 2.66 -10.82
N PHE A 314 -31.47 3.92 -10.66
CA PHE A 314 -30.08 4.26 -10.38
C PHE A 314 -29.62 3.77 -8.99
N TRP A 315 -30.41 4.03 -7.95
CA TRP A 315 -30.07 3.55 -6.60
C TRP A 315 -30.17 2.02 -6.49
N ASN A 316 -31.14 1.40 -7.18
CA ASN A 316 -31.25 -0.06 -7.27
C ASN A 316 -30.03 -0.70 -7.94
N ASP A 317 -29.59 -0.20 -9.10
CA ASP A 317 -28.44 -0.73 -9.84
C ASP A 317 -27.11 -0.50 -9.11
N LEU A 318 -26.97 0.63 -8.42
CA LEU A 318 -25.81 0.92 -7.57
C LEU A 318 -25.75 -0.04 -6.37
N LYS A 319 -26.88 -0.28 -5.70
CA LYS A 319 -27.02 -1.24 -4.61
C LYS A 319 -26.70 -2.67 -5.08
N LEU A 320 -27.25 -3.09 -6.22
CA LEU A 320 -27.00 -4.40 -6.82
C LEU A 320 -25.53 -4.59 -7.19
N ASN A 321 -24.88 -3.55 -7.71
CA ASN A 321 -23.45 -3.57 -8.03
C ASN A 321 -22.58 -3.85 -6.80
N GLU A 322 -22.89 -3.27 -5.64
CA GLU A 322 -22.11 -3.52 -4.41
C GLU A 322 -22.47 -4.83 -3.71
N MET A 323 -23.71 -5.31 -3.85
CA MET A 323 -24.16 -6.60 -3.32
C MET A 323 -23.60 -7.82 -4.08
N ILE A 324 -23.18 -7.63 -5.34
CA ILE A 324 -22.71 -8.70 -6.23
C ILE A 324 -21.25 -8.44 -6.61
N LYS A 325 -20.34 -9.20 -5.99
CA LYS A 325 -18.91 -9.14 -6.23
C LYS A 325 -18.53 -10.16 -7.29
N VAL A 326 -17.80 -9.73 -8.31
CA VAL A 326 -17.21 -10.63 -9.31
C VAL A 326 -15.70 -10.47 -9.24
N ASN A 327 -15.05 -11.45 -8.63
CA ASN A 327 -13.62 -11.42 -8.34
C ASN A 327 -12.85 -12.19 -9.42
N THR A 328 -11.64 -11.75 -9.73
CA THR A 328 -10.65 -12.55 -10.46
C THR A 328 -10.09 -13.66 -9.57
N ILE A 329 -9.64 -14.75 -10.18
CA ILE A 329 -9.16 -15.96 -9.47
C ILE A 329 -7.62 -15.96 -9.31
N LYS A 330 -6.86 -16.05 -10.41
CA LYS A 330 -5.40 -16.29 -10.35
C LYS A 330 -4.59 -15.06 -9.92
N PHE A 331 -5.00 -13.89 -10.38
CA PHE A 331 -4.31 -12.62 -10.20
C PHE A 331 -5.31 -11.55 -9.80
N GLY A 332 -4.87 -10.52 -9.09
CA GLY A 332 -5.72 -9.37 -8.77
C GLY A 332 -6.22 -8.67 -10.04
N GLU A 333 -7.23 -7.81 -9.90
CA GLU A 333 -7.76 -7.04 -11.03
C GLU A 333 -6.69 -6.14 -11.67
N LEU A 334 -5.70 -5.69 -10.90
CA LEU A 334 -4.54 -4.98 -11.46
C LEU A 334 -3.72 -5.86 -12.42
N ASN A 335 -3.44 -7.11 -12.04
CA ASN A 335 -2.50 -7.99 -12.72
C ASN A 335 -3.18 -8.96 -13.71
N THR A 336 -4.28 -8.51 -14.33
CA THR A 336 -5.15 -9.31 -15.21
C THR A 336 -5.28 -8.66 -16.59
N ASP A 337 -5.12 -9.46 -17.65
CA ASP A 337 -5.51 -9.08 -19.01
C ASP A 337 -7.00 -9.41 -19.23
N PHE A 338 -7.82 -8.37 -19.33
CA PHE A 338 -9.25 -8.47 -19.54
C PHE A 338 -9.65 -8.70 -21.00
N SER A 339 -8.74 -8.52 -21.97
CA SER A 339 -8.99 -8.91 -23.36
C SER A 339 -8.95 -10.44 -23.53
N GLU A 340 -8.26 -11.18 -22.66
CA GLU A 340 -8.28 -12.66 -22.64
C GLU A 340 -9.39 -13.25 -21.76
N ILE A 341 -9.87 -12.52 -20.74
CA ILE A 341 -10.75 -13.02 -19.67
C ILE A 341 -11.96 -13.83 -20.16
N ASN A 342 -12.31 -14.88 -19.43
CA ASN A 342 -13.53 -15.65 -19.66
C ASN A 342 -14.13 -16.12 -18.32
N LYS A 343 -15.29 -16.78 -18.37
CA LYS A 343 -16.04 -17.21 -17.16
C LYS A 343 -15.22 -18.13 -16.25
N ASN A 344 -14.25 -18.88 -16.78
CA ASN A 344 -13.36 -19.73 -15.97
C ASN A 344 -12.31 -18.95 -15.17
N ASN A 345 -12.06 -17.67 -15.48
CA ASN A 345 -11.16 -16.81 -14.71
C ASN A 345 -11.84 -16.06 -13.55
N LEU A 346 -13.18 -16.10 -13.45
CA LEU A 346 -13.98 -15.26 -12.57
C LEU A 346 -14.79 -16.08 -11.53
N HIS A 347 -14.93 -15.54 -10.32
CA HIS A 347 -15.70 -16.10 -9.22
C HIS A 347 -16.73 -15.07 -8.74
N ILE A 348 -18.02 -15.47 -8.67
CA ILE A 348 -19.11 -14.59 -8.25
C ILE A 348 -19.45 -14.87 -6.78
N LYS A 349 -19.47 -13.81 -5.96
CA LYS A 349 -19.93 -13.84 -4.56
C LYS A 349 -21.12 -12.91 -4.40
N PHE A 350 -22.20 -13.44 -3.83
CA PHE A 350 -23.45 -12.73 -3.60
C PHE A 350 -24.12 -13.25 -2.32
N ASP A 351 -25.01 -12.43 -1.75
CA ASP A 351 -25.82 -12.80 -0.59
C ASP A 351 -26.84 -13.90 -0.96
N LYS A 352 -26.61 -15.12 -0.43
CA LYS A 352 -27.46 -16.29 -0.67
C LYS A 352 -28.83 -16.20 -0.01
N ASP A 353 -29.08 -15.24 0.87
CA ASP A 353 -30.39 -15.00 1.48
C ASP A 353 -31.21 -13.94 0.75
N LYS A 354 -30.59 -13.19 -0.18
CA LYS A 354 -31.26 -12.19 -1.03
C LYS A 354 -31.37 -12.65 -2.50
N PHE A 355 -30.42 -13.45 -3.00
CA PHE A 355 -30.45 -13.99 -4.37
C PHE A 355 -30.48 -15.53 -4.41
N LYS A 356 -31.13 -16.09 -5.44
CA LYS A 356 -31.11 -17.54 -5.74
C LYS A 356 -29.95 -17.91 -6.67
N LYS A 357 -29.67 -17.06 -7.65
CA LYS A 357 -28.68 -17.31 -8.71
C LYS A 357 -28.17 -15.99 -9.28
N VAL A 358 -26.88 -15.95 -9.60
CA VAL A 358 -26.26 -14.91 -10.43
C VAL A 358 -25.40 -15.60 -11.48
N ASN A 359 -25.57 -15.23 -12.75
CA ASN A 359 -24.85 -15.79 -13.89
C ASN A 359 -24.14 -14.68 -14.65
N ILE A 360 -22.92 -14.91 -15.13
CA ILE A 360 -22.39 -14.08 -16.23
C ILE A 360 -23.04 -14.59 -17.52
N VAL A 361 -23.81 -13.75 -18.20
CA VAL A 361 -24.34 -14.03 -19.55
C VAL A 361 -23.24 -13.75 -20.57
N GLU A 362 -22.72 -12.52 -20.56
CA GLU A 362 -21.79 -11.98 -21.55
C GLU A 362 -20.59 -11.32 -20.86
N ILE A 363 -19.47 -11.28 -21.57
CA ILE A 363 -18.23 -10.60 -21.18
C ILE A 363 -17.82 -9.71 -22.35
N ASN A 364 -18.17 -8.43 -22.25
CA ASN A 364 -17.86 -7.42 -23.25
C ASN A 364 -16.45 -6.89 -23.03
N LYS A 365 -15.55 -7.39 -23.88
CA LYS A 365 -14.13 -7.07 -23.92
C LYS A 365 -13.93 -5.80 -24.75
N GLY A 366 -13.50 -4.71 -24.11
CA GLY A 366 -13.17 -3.47 -24.81
C GLY A 366 -11.82 -3.56 -25.53
N THR A 367 -11.42 -2.46 -26.17
CA THR A 367 -10.04 -2.27 -26.65
C THR A 367 -9.04 -2.17 -25.49
N ASN A 368 -9.44 -1.55 -24.38
CA ASN A 368 -8.65 -1.40 -23.16
C ASN A 368 -8.47 -2.75 -22.44
N PHE A 369 -7.24 -3.28 -22.44
CA PHE A 369 -6.92 -4.59 -21.87
C PHE A 369 -6.99 -4.66 -20.32
N ARG A 370 -7.12 -3.54 -19.61
CA ARG A 370 -7.20 -3.49 -18.14
C ARG A 370 -8.64 -3.42 -17.60
N ASN A 371 -9.66 -3.56 -18.48
CA ASN A 371 -11.07 -3.46 -18.12
C ASN A 371 -11.96 -4.43 -18.93
N ALA A 372 -13.07 -4.90 -18.35
CA ALA A 372 -14.16 -5.55 -19.06
C ALA A 372 -15.53 -5.17 -18.49
N ASN A 373 -16.58 -5.27 -19.30
CA ASN A 373 -17.97 -5.11 -18.87
C ASN A 373 -18.67 -6.48 -18.84
N LEU A 374 -19.34 -6.80 -17.74
CA LEU A 374 -20.12 -8.03 -17.58
C LEU A 374 -21.61 -7.71 -17.72
N VAL A 375 -22.34 -8.57 -18.43
CA VAL A 375 -23.79 -8.64 -18.34
C VAL A 375 -24.14 -9.78 -17.39
N LEU A 376 -24.70 -9.44 -16.23
CA LEU A 376 -25.10 -10.38 -15.19
C LEU A 376 -26.59 -10.63 -15.21
N ASP A 377 -26.98 -11.90 -15.18
CA ASP A 377 -28.36 -12.37 -15.04
C ASP A 377 -28.61 -12.83 -13.60
N ILE A 378 -29.56 -12.17 -12.93
CA ILE A 378 -29.80 -12.28 -11.50
C ILE A 378 -31.23 -12.76 -11.27
N LEU A 379 -31.39 -13.81 -10.44
CA LEU A 379 -32.67 -14.27 -9.94
C LEU A 379 -32.76 -14.00 -8.44
N THR A 380 -33.65 -13.09 -8.02
CA THR A 380 -33.88 -12.81 -6.59
C THR A 380 -34.62 -13.93 -5.89
N LYS A 381 -34.69 -13.90 -4.54
CA LYS A 381 -35.49 -14.86 -3.77
C LYS A 381 -36.99 -14.81 -4.11
N GLU A 382 -37.48 -13.63 -4.46
CA GLU A 382 -38.86 -13.32 -4.87
C GLU A 382 -39.20 -13.82 -6.29
N ASN A 383 -38.24 -14.40 -7.01
CA ASN A 383 -38.30 -14.77 -8.43
C ASN A 383 -38.32 -13.59 -9.42
N LYS A 384 -37.88 -12.38 -9.00
CA LYS A 384 -37.63 -11.29 -9.94
C LYS A 384 -36.35 -11.60 -10.72
N GLN A 385 -36.44 -11.59 -12.06
CA GLN A 385 -35.28 -11.58 -12.94
C GLN A 385 -34.77 -10.14 -13.07
N ILE A 386 -33.45 -9.93 -13.01
CA ILE A 386 -32.81 -8.62 -13.20
C ILE A 386 -31.57 -8.83 -14.08
N THR A 387 -31.38 -7.96 -15.07
CA THR A 387 -30.11 -7.85 -15.82
C THR A 387 -29.31 -6.69 -15.25
N LEU A 388 -28.06 -6.91 -14.89
CA LEU A 388 -27.16 -5.88 -14.33
C LEU A 388 -25.90 -5.76 -15.19
N ASN A 389 -25.56 -4.54 -15.57
CA ASN A 389 -24.28 -4.23 -16.21
C ASN A 389 -23.24 -3.88 -15.13
N LYS A 390 -22.12 -4.61 -15.10
CA LYS A 390 -21.05 -4.42 -14.12
C LYS A 390 -19.67 -4.37 -14.78
N THR A 391 -18.99 -3.24 -14.66
CA THR A 391 -17.57 -3.11 -15.04
C THR A 391 -16.68 -3.81 -14.01
N ILE A 392 -15.60 -4.45 -14.47
CA ILE A 392 -14.52 -5.03 -13.67
C ILE A 392 -13.17 -4.57 -14.22
N GLY A 393 -12.14 -4.53 -13.38
CA GLY A 393 -10.84 -3.96 -13.73
C GLY A 393 -10.63 -2.55 -13.19
N ILE A 394 -9.61 -1.86 -13.70
CA ILE A 394 -8.94 -0.77 -12.95
C ILE A 394 -9.44 0.63 -13.28
N LYS A 395 -10.38 0.75 -14.24
CA LYS A 395 -10.88 2.00 -14.81
C LYS A 395 -9.77 2.82 -15.45
N LYS A 396 -9.20 3.80 -14.72
CA LYS A 396 -8.20 4.73 -15.23
C LYS A 396 -6.79 4.48 -14.66
N TYR A 397 -5.79 4.70 -15.51
CA TYR A 397 -4.38 4.47 -15.22
C TYR A 397 -3.49 5.30 -16.16
N ALA A 398 -2.21 5.38 -15.80
CA ALA A 398 -1.14 5.75 -16.70
C ALA A 398 -0.26 4.54 -17.03
N ASN A 399 0.34 4.54 -18.21
CA ASN A 399 1.33 3.55 -18.63
C ASN A 399 2.73 3.99 -18.18
N LEU A 400 3.51 3.10 -17.56
CA LEU A 400 4.93 3.35 -17.28
C LEU A 400 5.84 2.97 -18.46
N TYR A 401 5.43 1.94 -19.19
CA TYR A 401 6.09 1.39 -20.36
C TYR A 401 5.05 1.27 -21.48
N LYS A 402 5.47 1.00 -22.73
CA LYS A 402 4.54 0.83 -23.86
C LYS A 402 3.43 -0.18 -23.59
N GLU A 403 2.22 0.09 -24.10
CA GLU A 403 1.02 -0.69 -23.80
C GLU A 403 1.16 -2.17 -24.19
N GLU A 404 1.83 -2.47 -25.31
CA GLU A 404 2.07 -3.83 -25.78
C GLU A 404 2.90 -4.62 -24.75
N PHE A 405 4.01 -4.02 -24.29
CA PHE A 405 4.87 -4.62 -23.26
C PHE A 405 4.16 -4.77 -21.92
N LEU A 406 3.37 -3.76 -21.50
CA LEU A 406 2.58 -3.85 -20.28
C LEU A 406 1.52 -4.96 -20.38
N LYS A 407 0.89 -5.13 -21.54
CA LYS A 407 -0.13 -6.17 -21.77
C LYS A 407 0.45 -7.57 -21.71
N GLU A 408 1.55 -7.82 -22.41
CA GLU A 408 2.24 -9.12 -22.41
C GLU A 408 2.66 -9.52 -20.99
N ASN A 409 3.10 -8.54 -20.18
CA ASN A 409 3.69 -8.76 -18.87
C ASN A 409 2.78 -8.38 -17.67
N ILE A 410 1.48 -8.13 -17.88
CA ILE A 410 0.60 -7.66 -16.78
C ILE A 410 0.37 -8.72 -15.70
N LYS A 411 0.59 -9.99 -16.03
CA LYS A 411 0.37 -11.19 -15.19
C LYS A 411 1.48 -11.37 -14.13
N SER A 412 1.99 -10.26 -13.60
CA SER A 412 3.07 -10.20 -12.61
C SER A 412 2.55 -10.35 -11.18
N PRO A 413 3.24 -11.12 -10.31
CA PRO A 413 3.17 -10.93 -8.86
C PRO A 413 3.96 -9.70 -8.40
N ASN A 414 3.70 -9.20 -7.19
CA ASN A 414 4.57 -8.28 -6.46
C ASN A 414 5.80 -9.02 -5.90
N PHE A 415 6.95 -8.33 -5.83
CA PHE A 415 8.18 -8.90 -5.28
C PHE A 415 8.42 -8.43 -3.84
N ALA A 416 8.53 -9.36 -2.89
CA ALA A 416 8.79 -9.07 -1.48
C ALA A 416 10.28 -9.11 -1.17
N THR A 417 10.85 -7.96 -0.75
CA THR A 417 12.28 -7.76 -0.47
C THR A 417 12.64 -7.84 1.02
N GLU A 418 11.88 -8.59 1.82
CA GLU A 418 11.94 -8.47 3.28
C GLU A 418 13.23 -9.09 3.85
N GLN A 419 13.86 -8.37 4.79
CA GLN A 419 15.09 -8.78 5.48
C GLN A 419 16.30 -9.10 4.57
N ILE A 420 16.28 -8.66 3.31
CA ILE A 420 17.43 -8.77 2.40
C ILE A 420 18.60 -7.90 2.91
N THR A 421 19.81 -8.46 2.95
CA THR A 421 21.08 -7.78 3.29
C THR A 421 21.90 -7.42 2.05
N GLN A 422 22.97 -6.62 2.19
CA GLN A 422 23.81 -6.22 1.05
C GLN A 422 24.51 -7.42 0.39
N GLU A 423 24.80 -8.47 1.17
CA GLU A 423 25.42 -9.70 0.74
C GLU A 423 24.46 -10.53 -0.14
N ASN A 424 23.17 -10.59 0.23
CA ASN A 424 22.15 -11.29 -0.55
C ASN A 424 21.98 -10.72 -1.97
N LEU A 425 22.18 -9.41 -2.15
CA LEU A 425 21.93 -8.71 -3.43
C LEU A 425 22.66 -9.32 -4.62
N LYS A 426 23.90 -9.76 -4.38
CA LYS A 426 24.78 -10.34 -5.41
C LYS A 426 24.27 -11.66 -5.95
N SER A 427 23.36 -12.32 -5.24
CA SER A 427 22.72 -13.57 -5.62
C SER A 427 21.32 -13.38 -6.23
N ILE A 428 20.81 -12.14 -6.31
CA ILE A 428 19.50 -11.85 -6.91
C ILE A 428 19.70 -11.45 -8.37
N ASN A 429 19.22 -12.28 -9.29
CA ASN A 429 19.30 -12.04 -10.73
C ASN A 429 17.90 -11.96 -11.37
N LYS A 430 17.82 -11.81 -12.70
CA LYS A 430 16.54 -11.75 -13.44
C LYS A 430 15.94 -13.11 -13.81
N ASP A 431 16.43 -14.25 -13.31
CA ASP A 431 15.88 -15.56 -13.68
C ASP A 431 14.40 -15.70 -13.28
N PHE A 432 13.93 -14.93 -12.30
CA PHE A 432 12.51 -14.88 -11.94
C PHE A 432 11.60 -14.35 -13.05
N PHE A 433 12.13 -13.66 -14.08
CA PHE A 433 11.36 -13.29 -15.27
C PHE A 433 10.84 -14.55 -15.99
N ARG A 434 11.74 -15.51 -16.22
CA ARG A 434 11.43 -16.82 -16.80
C ARG A 434 10.56 -17.66 -15.87
N GLN A 435 10.73 -17.52 -14.55
CA GLN A 435 9.95 -18.26 -13.56
C GLN A 435 8.45 -17.91 -13.61
N PHE A 436 8.10 -16.64 -13.81
CA PHE A 436 6.70 -16.19 -13.84
C PHE A 436 6.13 -15.96 -15.24
N ASN A 437 6.96 -16.01 -16.29
CA ASN A 437 6.62 -15.58 -17.65
C ASN A 437 6.11 -14.12 -17.65
N SER A 438 6.89 -13.25 -17.03
CA SER A 438 6.70 -11.80 -17.00
C SER A 438 8.07 -11.13 -16.99
N GLU A 439 8.23 -10.06 -17.75
CA GLU A 439 9.41 -9.19 -17.75
C GLU A 439 9.12 -7.83 -17.08
N LEU A 440 7.99 -7.73 -16.36
CA LEU A 440 7.57 -6.60 -15.54
C LEU A 440 7.34 -7.09 -14.11
N PHE A 441 7.83 -6.38 -13.10
CA PHE A 441 7.46 -6.57 -11.69
C PHE A 441 7.44 -5.23 -10.93
N SER A 442 6.58 -5.09 -9.92
CA SER A 442 6.50 -3.89 -9.06
C SER A 442 6.56 -4.24 -7.58
N GLY A 443 7.16 -3.38 -6.76
CA GLY A 443 7.20 -3.55 -5.31
C GLY A 443 8.07 -2.51 -4.58
N GLY A 444 8.14 -2.65 -3.25
CA GLY A 444 9.06 -1.90 -2.39
C GLY A 444 8.48 -0.72 -1.60
N TYR A 445 7.47 0.00 -2.08
CA TYR A 445 6.92 1.16 -1.36
C TYR A 445 6.40 0.78 0.03
N GLY A 446 6.86 1.52 1.05
CA GLY A 446 6.52 1.36 2.46
C GLY A 446 7.27 0.23 3.17
N ARG A 447 8.16 -0.50 2.50
CA ARG A 447 8.94 -1.60 3.09
C ARG A 447 10.26 -1.09 3.68
N SER A 448 10.63 -1.62 4.84
CA SER A 448 11.94 -1.41 5.43
C SER A 448 13.00 -2.32 4.79
N ARG A 449 14.22 -1.81 4.65
CA ARG A 449 15.34 -2.47 3.94
C ARG A 449 16.61 -2.41 4.80
N GLY A 450 17.43 -3.45 4.74
CA GLY A 450 18.75 -3.52 5.40
C GLY A 450 19.95 -3.34 4.47
N PHE A 451 19.73 -3.47 3.16
CA PHE A 451 20.80 -3.79 2.19
C PHE A 451 21.62 -2.63 1.61
N TYR A 452 21.38 -1.37 2.00
CA TYR A 452 22.12 -0.21 1.48
C TYR A 452 23.39 0.13 2.29
N GLY A 453 23.95 -0.82 3.02
CA GLY A 453 25.25 -0.66 3.69
C GLY A 453 25.74 -1.96 4.35
N ALA A 454 27.06 -2.14 4.36
CA ALA A 454 27.70 -3.34 4.88
C ALA A 454 27.52 -3.46 6.40
N ASN A 455 27.41 -4.70 6.89
CA ASN A 455 27.23 -5.05 8.31
C ASN A 455 25.92 -4.54 8.97
N ILE A 456 24.98 -3.97 8.21
CA ILE A 456 23.70 -3.48 8.74
C ILE A 456 22.78 -4.68 9.05
N LYS A 457 22.61 -4.97 10.35
CA LYS A 457 21.79 -6.09 10.86
C LYS A 457 20.35 -5.70 11.24
N THR A 458 20.05 -4.40 11.22
CA THR A 458 18.74 -3.84 11.53
C THR A 458 18.19 -3.14 10.28
N PRO A 459 16.89 -3.26 9.93
CA PRO A 459 16.31 -2.46 8.85
C PRO A 459 16.31 -0.96 9.21
N VAL A 460 17.29 -0.21 8.70
CA VAL A 460 17.48 1.24 8.95
C VAL A 460 17.15 2.13 7.76
N PHE A 461 16.65 1.56 6.66
CA PHE A 461 16.19 2.30 5.49
C PHE A 461 14.69 2.09 5.29
N MET A 462 13.91 3.17 5.13
CA MET A 462 12.53 3.12 4.66
C MET A 462 12.47 3.50 3.19
N HIS A 463 11.83 2.65 2.38
CA HIS A 463 11.66 2.86 0.95
C HIS A 463 10.33 3.57 0.66
N PHE A 464 10.39 4.78 0.13
CA PHE A 464 9.21 5.64 -0.11
C PHE A 464 8.92 5.90 -1.60
N GLY A 465 9.70 5.29 -2.50
CA GLY A 465 9.32 5.09 -3.89
C GLY A 465 8.81 3.67 -4.13
N GLU A 466 8.35 3.39 -5.34
CA GLU A 466 8.09 2.03 -5.83
C GLU A 466 9.13 1.69 -6.89
N ASP A 467 9.68 0.49 -6.82
CA ASP A 467 10.61 -0.05 -7.80
C ASP A 467 9.83 -0.86 -8.86
N TYR A 468 9.95 -0.47 -10.12
CA TYR A 468 9.36 -1.15 -11.27
C TYR A 468 10.48 -1.82 -12.07
N ILE A 469 10.66 -3.13 -11.87
CA ILE A 469 11.70 -3.95 -12.50
C ILE A 469 11.27 -4.31 -13.91
N ALA A 470 12.18 -4.16 -14.89
CA ALA A 470 11.94 -4.63 -16.26
C ALA A 470 13.24 -4.98 -17.02
N ASN A 471 13.15 -5.15 -18.34
CA ASN A 471 14.31 -5.33 -19.22
C ASN A 471 15.24 -4.12 -19.24
N ASP A 472 16.52 -4.36 -19.52
CA ASP A 472 17.52 -3.30 -19.64
C ASP A 472 17.15 -2.40 -20.83
N TYR A 473 17.25 -1.08 -20.66
CA TYR A 473 16.82 -0.07 -21.63
C TYR A 473 15.34 -0.11 -22.03
N GLN A 474 14.45 -0.68 -21.20
CA GLN A 474 13.01 -0.56 -21.43
C GLN A 474 12.58 0.92 -21.44
N ALA A 475 11.78 1.32 -22.42
CA ALA A 475 11.39 2.72 -22.64
C ALA A 475 10.35 3.20 -21.62
N VAL A 476 10.72 4.21 -20.82
CA VAL A 476 9.90 4.83 -19.77
C VAL A 476 9.06 5.95 -20.36
N LEU A 477 7.76 5.94 -20.07
CA LEU A 477 6.78 6.89 -20.59
C LEU A 477 6.40 7.97 -19.57
N MET A 478 5.99 9.13 -20.09
CA MET A 478 5.37 10.19 -19.31
C MET A 478 3.92 9.81 -18.92
N PRO A 479 3.54 9.78 -17.64
CA PRO A 479 2.24 9.23 -17.22
C PRO A 479 1.04 10.13 -17.52
N TYR A 480 1.25 11.44 -17.66
CA TYR A 480 0.23 12.46 -17.94
C TYR A 480 0.87 13.64 -18.68
N ASP A 481 0.07 14.47 -19.35
CA ASP A 481 0.54 15.74 -19.88
C ASP A 481 1.20 16.59 -18.78
N GLY A 482 2.41 17.10 -19.04
CA GLY A 482 3.18 17.86 -18.06
C GLY A 482 4.50 18.33 -18.63
N GLU A 483 5.52 18.46 -17.78
CA GLU A 483 6.84 18.96 -18.17
C GLU A 483 7.96 18.22 -17.44
N ILE A 484 9.12 18.03 -18.07
CA ILE A 484 10.35 17.65 -17.38
C ILE A 484 11.09 18.93 -16.95
N ILE A 485 11.40 19.03 -15.65
CA ILE A 485 12.03 20.21 -15.03
C ILE A 485 13.51 19.99 -14.67
N ALA A 486 13.98 18.73 -14.70
CA ALA A 486 15.36 18.34 -14.44
C ALA A 486 15.67 17.00 -15.12
N ALA A 487 16.87 16.89 -15.69
CA ALA A 487 17.39 15.67 -16.31
C ALA A 487 18.91 15.59 -16.11
N TYR A 488 19.39 14.62 -15.31
CA TYR A 488 20.80 14.56 -14.91
C TYR A 488 21.30 13.18 -14.45
N GLU A 489 22.62 12.96 -14.48
CA GLU A 489 23.26 11.72 -14.01
C GLU A 489 24.08 11.93 -12.73
N LEU A 490 23.88 11.06 -11.73
CA LEU A 490 24.74 10.94 -10.55
C LEU A 490 25.61 9.68 -10.66
N THR A 491 26.69 9.78 -11.45
CA THR A 491 27.65 8.70 -11.68
C THR A 491 28.21 8.15 -10.36
N SER A 492 28.06 6.84 -10.16
CA SER A 492 28.73 6.09 -9.10
C SER A 492 29.63 5.02 -9.73
N LYS A 493 30.81 4.78 -9.13
CA LYS A 493 31.66 3.61 -9.43
C LYS A 493 31.58 2.53 -8.35
N ILE A 494 30.65 2.68 -7.41
CA ILE A 494 30.41 1.76 -6.29
C ILE A 494 29.07 1.05 -6.57
N PRO A 495 29.08 -0.29 -6.79
CA PRO A 495 27.87 -1.07 -6.99
C PRO A 495 26.95 -1.03 -5.77
N PHE A 496 25.64 -1.13 -6.00
CA PHE A 496 24.56 -1.10 -5.00
C PHE A 496 24.45 0.22 -4.23
N SER A 497 25.16 1.29 -4.64
CA SER A 497 25.09 2.62 -4.01
C SER A 497 24.99 3.78 -5.01
N GLY A 498 24.78 3.50 -6.30
CA GLY A 498 24.53 4.53 -7.31
C GLY A 498 23.04 4.89 -7.42
N VAL A 499 22.78 6.08 -7.97
CA VAL A 499 21.42 6.53 -8.34
C VAL A 499 21.17 6.41 -9.85
N GLY A 500 22.24 6.38 -10.65
CA GLY A 500 22.15 6.42 -12.11
C GLY A 500 21.64 7.77 -12.60
N THR A 501 20.81 7.75 -13.64
CA THR A 501 20.17 8.94 -14.21
C THR A 501 18.83 9.22 -13.55
N VAL A 502 18.54 10.51 -13.36
CA VAL A 502 17.34 11.05 -12.72
C VAL A 502 16.62 11.99 -13.67
N LEU A 503 15.33 11.76 -13.88
CA LEU A 503 14.38 12.73 -14.42
C LEU A 503 13.45 13.22 -13.31
N VAL A 504 13.02 14.48 -13.37
CA VAL A 504 11.92 14.99 -12.54
C VAL A 504 10.86 15.64 -13.43
N ALA A 505 9.63 15.11 -13.35
CA ALA A 505 8.44 15.63 -14.00
C ALA A 505 7.65 16.54 -13.05
N ARG A 506 7.10 17.62 -13.59
CA ARG A 506 6.03 18.46 -13.02
C ARG A 506 4.75 18.16 -13.79
N ILE A 507 3.67 17.78 -13.09
CA ILE A 507 2.41 17.38 -13.70
C ILE A 507 1.28 18.21 -13.09
N PRO A 508 0.63 19.11 -13.85
CA PRO A 508 -0.48 19.93 -13.35
C PRO A 508 -1.63 19.07 -12.80
N VAL A 509 -2.20 19.45 -11.66
CA VAL A 509 -3.27 18.69 -10.98
C VAL A 509 -4.47 18.45 -11.90
N LYS A 510 -4.82 19.45 -12.72
CA LYS A 510 -5.87 19.38 -13.74
C LYS A 510 -5.67 18.31 -14.85
N ASN A 511 -4.49 17.72 -14.95
CA ASN A 511 -4.15 16.70 -15.96
C ASN A 511 -4.19 15.27 -15.37
N LEU A 512 -4.52 15.12 -14.08
CA LEU A 512 -4.53 13.83 -13.39
C LEU A 512 -5.87 13.11 -13.55
N ASP A 513 -5.83 11.87 -14.04
CA ASP A 513 -6.94 10.92 -13.96
C ASP A 513 -7.01 10.28 -12.55
N TRP A 514 -7.25 11.10 -11.52
CA TRP A 514 -7.47 10.68 -10.13
C TRP A 514 -8.93 10.89 -9.73
N SER A 515 -9.45 10.04 -8.84
CA SER A 515 -10.82 10.21 -8.35
C SER A 515 -10.97 11.47 -7.48
N PRO A 516 -12.19 12.03 -7.34
CA PRO A 516 -12.42 13.16 -6.44
C PRO A 516 -11.95 12.91 -4.99
N LYS A 517 -12.05 11.67 -4.51
CA LYS A 517 -11.57 11.24 -3.20
C LYS A 517 -10.05 11.12 -3.12
N GLU A 518 -9.40 10.66 -4.19
CA GLU A 518 -7.93 10.65 -4.28
C GLU A 518 -7.37 12.07 -4.31
N ILE A 519 -8.02 13.00 -5.03
CA ILE A 519 -7.70 14.43 -5.02
C ILE A 519 -7.86 15.01 -3.60
N GLU A 520 -9.00 14.77 -2.95
CA GLU A 520 -9.29 15.26 -1.59
C GLU A 520 -8.26 14.78 -0.56
N ILE A 521 -7.93 13.48 -0.56
CA ILE A 521 -7.04 12.89 0.45
C ILE A 521 -5.56 13.16 0.13
N GLN A 522 -5.15 12.99 -1.13
CA GLN A 522 -3.72 13.00 -1.49
C GLN A 522 -3.19 14.40 -1.78
N LEU A 523 -3.99 15.29 -2.38
CA LEU A 523 -3.55 16.63 -2.78
C LEU A 523 -3.92 17.71 -1.77
N ASN A 524 -5.04 17.56 -1.06
CA ASN A 524 -5.53 18.39 0.06
C ASN A 524 -4.98 19.84 0.09
N ASP A 525 -5.72 20.73 -0.57
CA ASP A 525 -5.40 22.14 -0.85
C ASP A 525 -4.31 22.40 -1.92
N ASN A 526 -3.63 21.40 -2.49
CA ASN A 526 -2.81 21.58 -3.70
C ASN A 526 -3.66 21.50 -4.98
N ASN A 527 -3.62 22.57 -5.78
CA ASN A 527 -4.26 22.69 -7.09
C ASN A 527 -3.28 23.08 -8.24
N ASP A 528 -1.98 23.18 -7.95
CA ASP A 528 -0.92 23.51 -8.92
C ASP A 528 -0.47 22.25 -9.67
N ALA A 529 0.51 21.53 -9.10
CA ALA A 529 1.10 20.35 -9.70
C ALA A 529 1.53 19.31 -8.65
N ILE A 530 1.48 18.04 -9.04
CA ILE A 530 2.28 16.98 -8.43
C ILE A 530 3.65 16.91 -9.12
N TYR A 531 4.60 16.26 -8.47
CA TYR A 531 5.92 16.04 -9.03
C TYR A 531 6.25 14.54 -8.92
N MET A 532 6.91 14.00 -9.93
CA MET A 532 7.37 12.61 -9.95
C MET A 532 8.83 12.56 -10.35
N SER A 533 9.64 11.75 -9.68
CA SER A 533 11.02 11.48 -10.09
C SER A 533 11.20 10.05 -10.53
N PHE A 534 12.02 9.85 -11.56
CA PHE A 534 12.36 8.56 -12.15
C PHE A 534 13.86 8.40 -12.02
N LEU A 535 14.31 7.43 -11.22
CA LEU A 535 15.71 7.14 -10.91
C LEU A 535 16.15 5.86 -11.66
N HIS A 536 17.45 5.54 -11.59
CA HIS A 536 18.02 4.30 -12.13
C HIS A 536 17.90 4.16 -13.66
N LEU A 537 17.77 5.30 -14.36
CA LEU A 537 17.69 5.38 -15.82
C LEU A 537 19.08 5.40 -16.48
N ASP A 538 19.14 5.00 -17.76
CA ASP A 538 20.37 4.99 -18.57
C ASP A 538 20.77 6.40 -19.02
N ALA A 539 22.01 6.80 -18.74
CA ALA A 539 22.47 8.16 -19.05
C ALA A 539 22.66 8.42 -20.54
N ALA A 540 23.15 7.43 -21.29
CA ALA A 540 23.48 7.60 -22.69
C ALA A 540 22.20 7.84 -23.53
N ARG A 541 21.15 7.05 -23.29
CA ARG A 541 19.87 7.14 -24.00
C ARG A 541 18.92 8.20 -23.43
N THR A 542 18.94 8.45 -22.11
CA THR A 542 17.98 9.37 -21.47
C THR A 542 18.41 10.83 -21.56
N LEU A 543 19.72 11.14 -21.43
CA LEU A 543 20.20 12.53 -21.52
C LEU A 543 20.56 12.97 -22.95
N ASN A 544 20.51 12.04 -23.91
CA ASN A 544 20.62 12.31 -25.35
C ASN A 544 19.37 11.75 -26.06
N ASN A 545 18.18 12.17 -25.60
CA ASN A 545 16.90 11.69 -26.12
C ASN A 545 16.52 12.46 -27.41
N ASP A 546 16.54 11.76 -28.55
CA ASP A 546 16.25 12.30 -29.89
C ASP A 546 14.85 12.95 -29.98
N GLU A 547 13.85 12.41 -29.28
CA GLU A 547 12.46 12.91 -29.26
C GLU A 547 12.36 14.39 -28.83
N PHE A 548 13.32 14.84 -28.02
CA PHE A 548 13.41 16.23 -27.53
C PHE A 548 14.65 16.97 -28.04
N GLY A 549 15.45 16.37 -28.93
CA GLY A 549 16.74 16.91 -29.37
C GLY A 549 17.72 17.18 -28.21
N TRP A 550 17.66 16.38 -27.14
CA TRP A 550 18.51 16.58 -25.96
C TRP A 550 19.95 16.13 -26.22
N ALA A 551 20.89 16.78 -25.53
CA ALA A 551 22.29 16.38 -25.47
C ALA A 551 22.83 16.60 -24.05
N SER A 552 23.67 15.68 -23.58
CA SER A 552 24.24 15.73 -22.23
C SER A 552 25.51 16.57 -22.16
N GLU A 553 25.51 17.62 -21.33
CA GLU A 553 26.70 18.42 -21.01
C GLU A 553 27.24 18.06 -19.61
N THR A 554 28.56 18.11 -19.43
CA THR A 554 29.18 18.00 -18.09
C THR A 554 29.22 19.36 -17.41
N ALA A 555 28.57 19.50 -16.26
CA ALA A 555 28.52 20.73 -15.47
C ALA A 555 29.14 20.56 -14.08
N LYS A 556 29.43 21.68 -13.40
CA LYS A 556 30.00 21.69 -12.04
C LYS A 556 28.92 21.52 -10.96
N LEU A 557 29.11 20.52 -10.11
CA LEU A 557 28.28 20.20 -8.94
C LEU A 557 29.04 20.62 -7.68
N SER A 558 28.50 21.59 -6.93
CA SER A 558 28.95 22.07 -5.60
C SER A 558 30.35 21.62 -5.12
N GLY A 559 31.35 22.49 -5.25
CA GLY A 559 32.76 22.10 -5.12
C GLY A 559 33.27 21.49 -6.43
N ASP A 560 34.38 20.73 -6.40
CA ASP A 560 35.02 20.18 -7.61
C ASP A 560 34.42 18.86 -8.09
N ARG A 561 33.15 18.61 -7.80
CA ARG A 561 32.40 17.48 -8.37
C ARG A 561 31.80 17.89 -9.71
N VAL A 562 31.48 16.89 -10.52
CA VAL A 562 30.78 17.06 -11.80
C VAL A 562 29.48 16.28 -11.82
N ILE A 563 28.59 16.68 -12.73
CA ILE A 563 27.26 16.12 -12.98
C ILE A 563 27.00 16.21 -14.49
N LYS A 564 26.43 15.18 -15.13
CA LYS A 564 25.91 15.34 -16.50
C LYS A 564 24.49 15.87 -16.44
N VAL A 565 24.15 16.84 -17.28
CA VAL A 565 22.83 17.49 -17.31
C VAL A 565 22.37 17.72 -18.75
N VAL A 566 21.07 17.78 -18.99
CA VAL A 566 20.54 18.42 -20.21
C VAL A 566 20.42 19.92 -19.92
N ARG A 567 21.40 20.71 -20.36
CA ARG A 567 21.59 22.10 -19.92
C ARG A 567 20.39 23.03 -20.16
N ASN A 568 19.59 22.77 -21.19
CA ASN A 568 18.43 23.59 -21.53
C ASN A 568 17.15 23.20 -20.77
N VAL A 569 17.17 22.15 -19.95
CA VAL A 569 16.02 21.67 -19.15
C VAL A 569 16.20 22.11 -17.70
N THR A 570 15.42 23.11 -17.28
CA THR A 570 15.42 23.63 -15.89
C THR A 570 13.98 23.95 -15.44
N PRO A 571 13.72 24.22 -14.15
CA PRO A 571 12.38 24.65 -13.69
C PRO A 571 11.88 25.96 -14.32
N GLU A 572 12.81 26.81 -14.77
CA GLU A 572 12.56 28.07 -15.49
C GLU A 572 12.46 27.87 -17.01
N LYS A 573 13.07 26.81 -17.55
CA LYS A 573 13.02 26.39 -18.95
C LYS A 573 12.67 24.90 -19.04
N PRO A 574 11.42 24.51 -18.71
CA PRO A 574 11.05 23.11 -18.62
C PRO A 574 10.69 22.56 -20.01
N GLN A 575 10.98 21.28 -20.26
CA GLN A 575 10.58 20.61 -21.49
C GLN A 575 9.12 20.17 -21.35
N ALA A 576 8.20 20.74 -22.15
CA ALA A 576 6.83 20.23 -22.22
C ALA A 576 6.79 18.83 -22.85
N VAL A 577 6.01 17.92 -22.26
CA VAL A 577 5.89 16.50 -22.68
C VAL A 577 4.43 16.05 -22.60
N LYS A 578 4.00 15.21 -23.55
CA LYS A 578 2.66 14.63 -23.60
C LYS A 578 2.59 13.29 -22.88
N LYS A 579 1.38 12.91 -22.45
CA LYS A 579 1.12 11.54 -21.97
C LYS A 579 1.59 10.50 -23.00
N ASP A 580 2.15 9.40 -22.52
CA ASP A 580 2.67 8.26 -23.29
C ASP A 580 3.89 8.55 -24.19
N THR A 581 4.45 9.77 -24.19
CA THR A 581 5.77 10.07 -24.81
C THR A 581 6.92 9.41 -24.05
N ILE A 582 7.95 8.91 -24.76
CA ILE A 582 9.14 8.31 -24.14
C ILE A 582 10.03 9.41 -23.54
N ILE A 583 10.18 9.40 -22.21
CA ILE A 583 11.01 10.37 -21.48
C ILE A 583 12.43 9.88 -21.22
N GLY A 584 12.63 8.56 -21.16
CA GLY A 584 13.94 7.94 -20.91
C GLY A 584 13.90 6.43 -21.03
N TYR A 585 14.99 5.78 -20.63
CA TYR A 585 15.19 4.33 -20.75
C TYR A 585 15.80 3.78 -19.47
N LEU A 586 15.44 2.56 -19.04
CA LEU A 586 16.02 1.98 -17.82
C LEU A 586 17.53 1.71 -17.95
N GLY A 587 18.28 1.94 -16.88
CA GLY A 587 19.71 1.61 -16.84
C GLY A 587 19.96 0.12 -16.63
N ASP A 588 21.01 -0.39 -17.25
CA ASP A 588 21.59 -1.71 -16.95
C ASP A 588 22.32 -1.69 -15.60
N ASN A 589 22.95 -2.80 -15.19
CA ASN A 589 23.66 -2.86 -13.90
C ASN A 589 24.80 -1.84 -13.76
N GLU A 590 25.44 -1.45 -14.85
CA GLU A 590 26.53 -0.47 -14.87
C GLU A 590 25.99 0.97 -14.79
N SER A 591 24.95 1.30 -15.56
CA SER A 591 24.40 2.66 -15.63
C SER A 591 23.34 3.00 -14.57
N ASN A 592 22.65 2.00 -13.99
CA ASN A 592 21.62 2.23 -12.97
C ASN A 592 22.17 2.45 -11.54
N GLY A 593 23.42 2.07 -11.27
CA GLY A 593 24.01 2.14 -9.93
C GLY A 593 24.27 0.80 -9.23
N GLY A 594 24.18 -0.32 -9.95
CA GLY A 594 24.58 -1.66 -9.50
C GLY A 594 23.44 -2.58 -9.06
N TRP A 595 22.17 -2.26 -9.35
CA TRP A 595 21.03 -3.16 -9.12
C TRP A 595 20.58 -3.83 -10.43
N MET A 596 19.56 -4.69 -10.41
CA MET A 596 18.90 -5.11 -11.67
C MET A 596 18.16 -3.92 -12.30
N SER A 597 17.94 -3.94 -13.62
CA SER A 597 17.26 -2.81 -14.27
C SER A 597 15.83 -2.61 -13.79
N HIS A 598 15.55 -1.38 -13.34
CA HIS A 598 14.26 -0.96 -12.81
C HIS A 598 14.14 0.57 -12.91
N ALA A 599 12.92 1.09 -12.96
CA ALA A 599 12.65 2.48 -12.60
C ALA A 599 12.25 2.53 -11.13
N HIS A 600 13.04 3.18 -10.29
CA HIS A 600 12.56 3.62 -8.99
C HIS A 600 11.82 4.94 -9.17
N ILE A 601 10.57 5.00 -8.70
CA ILE A 601 9.71 6.17 -8.89
C ILE A 601 9.24 6.72 -7.55
N ASN A 602 9.40 8.03 -7.37
CA ASN A 602 8.78 8.77 -6.27
C ASN A 602 7.57 9.55 -6.76
N LEU A 603 6.55 9.65 -5.91
CA LEU A 603 5.39 10.51 -6.11
C LEU A 603 5.32 11.55 -4.97
N TYR A 604 5.52 12.82 -5.33
CA TYR A 604 5.45 13.97 -4.44
C TYR A 604 4.14 14.72 -4.70
N THR A 605 3.19 14.61 -3.77
CA THR A 605 1.85 15.23 -3.93
C THR A 605 1.84 16.75 -3.79
N ARG A 606 2.91 17.32 -3.20
CA ARG A 606 3.03 18.74 -2.80
C ARG A 606 1.86 19.33 -2.00
N ARG A 607 1.01 18.48 -1.39
CA ARG A 607 -0.07 18.92 -0.48
C ARG A 607 0.45 19.90 0.56
N VAL A 608 -0.26 21.01 0.74
CA VAL A 608 0.07 22.03 1.76
C VAL A 608 -0.30 21.51 3.15
N ASN A 609 -1.42 20.78 3.23
CA ASN A 609 -1.95 20.19 4.44
C ASN A 609 -2.06 18.66 4.29
N TYR A 610 -1.73 17.90 5.32
CA TYR A 610 -2.16 16.51 5.47
C TYR A 610 -3.60 16.49 5.99
N LEU A 611 -4.49 15.74 5.32
CA LEU A 611 -5.85 15.47 5.78
C LEU A 611 -5.84 14.24 6.70
N SER A 612 -6.24 14.40 7.95
CA SER A 612 -6.39 13.24 8.85
C SER A 612 -7.67 12.44 8.53
N LEU A 613 -7.78 11.21 9.05
CA LEU A 613 -9.04 10.43 8.96
C LEU A 613 -10.20 11.07 9.76
N ASN A 614 -9.93 12.15 10.51
CA ASN A 614 -10.94 13.01 11.14
C ASN A 614 -11.35 14.18 10.24
N TYR A 615 -10.84 14.25 9.01
CA TYR A 615 -11.02 15.34 8.05
C TYR A 615 -10.52 16.70 8.56
N PHE A 616 -9.54 16.71 9.47
CA PHE A 616 -8.83 17.92 9.87
C PHE A 616 -7.57 18.11 9.01
N SER A 617 -7.42 19.30 8.42
CA SER A 617 -6.19 19.70 7.71
C SER A 617 -5.12 20.14 8.71
N THR A 618 -3.93 19.55 8.62
CA THR A 618 -2.74 19.89 9.41
C THR A 618 -1.56 20.19 8.48
N PRO A 619 -0.86 21.34 8.60
CA PRO A 619 0.23 21.71 7.70
C PRO A 619 1.37 20.68 7.59
N VAL A 620 1.85 20.48 6.36
CA VAL A 620 3.03 19.65 6.07
C VAL A 620 4.30 20.39 6.51
N THR A 621 5.09 19.79 7.39
CA THR A 621 6.20 20.47 8.08
C THR A 621 7.54 20.40 7.37
N SER A 622 7.73 19.45 6.43
CA SER A 622 8.99 19.24 5.73
C SER A 622 8.77 18.66 4.32
N PRO A 623 8.10 19.40 3.41
CA PRO A 623 7.75 18.91 2.07
C PRO A 623 9.01 18.44 1.32
N ALA A 624 8.98 17.21 0.80
CA ALA A 624 10.16 16.54 0.25
C ALA A 624 10.75 17.22 -1.00
N LEU A 625 9.93 17.99 -1.73
CA LEU A 625 10.34 18.82 -2.85
C LEU A 625 9.71 20.21 -2.69
N SER A 626 10.49 21.17 -2.17
CA SER A 626 10.06 22.56 -1.96
C SER A 626 10.48 23.48 -3.13
N ASP A 627 9.85 24.64 -3.28
CA ASP A 627 10.21 25.62 -4.31
C ASP A 627 11.68 26.08 -4.22
N ARG A 628 12.24 26.10 -3.01
CA ARG A 628 13.65 26.40 -2.76
C ARG A 628 14.55 25.27 -3.28
N ASP A 629 14.14 24.03 -3.12
CA ASP A 629 14.91 22.88 -3.58
C ASP A 629 14.83 22.77 -5.11
N ILE A 630 13.65 22.98 -5.70
CA ILE A 630 13.44 23.12 -7.15
C ILE A 630 14.35 24.21 -7.73
N LYS A 631 14.27 25.45 -7.23
CA LYS A 631 15.11 26.59 -7.67
C LYS A 631 16.61 26.46 -7.37
N ARG A 632 17.04 25.42 -6.66
CA ARG A 632 18.45 25.10 -6.44
C ARG A 632 18.99 24.10 -7.47
N TYR A 633 18.13 23.43 -8.25
CA TYR A 633 18.57 22.50 -9.31
C TYR A 633 19.49 23.19 -10.30
N HIS A 634 19.08 24.38 -10.75
CA HIS A 634 19.83 25.27 -11.64
C HIS A 634 19.78 26.69 -11.05
N SER A 635 20.94 27.30 -10.80
CA SER A 635 20.99 28.64 -10.20
C SER A 635 22.17 29.46 -10.71
N GLU A 636 21.87 30.61 -11.32
CA GLU A 636 22.86 31.58 -11.82
C GLU A 636 23.14 32.65 -10.75
N LYS A 637 24.42 32.94 -10.50
CA LYS A 637 24.87 34.00 -9.59
C LYS A 637 24.99 35.34 -10.33
N PRO A 638 25.02 36.49 -9.62
CA PRO A 638 25.26 37.81 -10.22
C PRO A 638 26.60 37.96 -10.96
N ASP A 639 27.54 37.02 -10.77
CA ASP A 639 28.83 36.94 -11.47
C ASP A 639 28.78 36.07 -12.75
N GLY A 640 27.60 35.57 -13.14
CA GLY A 640 27.41 34.65 -14.27
C GLY A 640 27.73 33.18 -13.97
N THR A 641 28.16 32.85 -12.75
CA THR A 641 28.44 31.45 -12.38
C THR A 641 27.15 30.66 -12.23
N VAL A 642 26.88 29.77 -13.16
CA VAL A 642 25.83 28.75 -13.05
C VAL A 642 26.27 27.64 -12.10
N ASN A 643 25.41 27.28 -11.14
CA ASN A 643 25.63 26.22 -10.16
C ASN A 643 24.47 25.22 -10.27
N TRP A 644 24.80 23.93 -10.37
CA TRP A 644 23.82 22.84 -10.42
C TRP A 644 23.75 22.09 -9.08
N SER A 645 22.60 21.50 -8.78
CA SER A 645 22.44 20.52 -7.68
C SER A 645 21.46 19.41 -8.05
N ALA A 646 21.33 18.39 -7.20
CA ALA A 646 20.38 17.28 -7.39
C ALA A 646 19.00 17.61 -6.78
N ILE A 647 17.91 17.18 -7.44
CA ILE A 647 16.53 17.25 -6.95
C ILE A 647 15.77 15.95 -7.23
N GLY A 648 14.91 15.51 -6.30
CA GLY A 648 14.07 14.32 -6.50
C GLY A 648 14.82 12.97 -6.47
N ASN A 649 16.14 12.95 -6.25
CA ASN A 649 16.97 11.73 -6.18
C ASN A 649 16.92 10.99 -4.82
N THR A 650 15.98 11.34 -3.96
CA THR A 650 15.73 10.61 -2.71
C THR A 650 15.12 9.25 -3.07
N GLY A 651 15.73 8.13 -2.68
CA GLY A 651 15.13 6.79 -2.86
C GLY A 651 14.81 6.05 -1.54
N VAL A 652 15.57 6.35 -0.49
CA VAL A 652 15.33 5.84 0.87
C VAL A 652 15.51 6.93 1.92
N GLN A 653 14.80 6.81 3.03
CA GLN A 653 15.08 7.54 4.26
C GLN A 653 15.93 6.64 5.14
N GLN A 654 17.13 7.10 5.53
CA GLN A 654 17.96 6.38 6.49
C GLN A 654 17.69 6.87 7.92
N SER A 655 17.72 5.95 8.90
CA SER A 655 17.94 6.25 10.32
C SER A 655 19.44 6.28 10.62
N LEU A 656 19.92 7.32 11.31
CA LEU A 656 21.31 7.34 11.78
C LEU A 656 21.57 6.27 12.86
N GLU A 657 20.59 6.00 13.71
CA GLU A 657 20.65 4.89 14.67
C GLU A 657 20.56 3.55 13.94
N GLY A 658 21.50 2.65 14.22
CA GLY A 658 21.69 1.36 13.55
C GLY A 658 22.47 1.43 12.23
N SER A 659 22.89 2.62 11.77
CA SER A 659 23.52 2.80 10.44
C SER A 659 24.94 2.28 10.31
N SER A 660 25.68 2.14 11.42
CA SER A 660 27.09 1.74 11.45
C SER A 660 27.57 1.48 12.88
N ASP A 661 28.77 0.91 13.05
CA ASP A 661 29.42 0.74 14.36
C ASP A 661 29.66 2.05 15.13
N LYS A 662 29.61 3.21 14.44
CA LYS A 662 29.69 4.55 15.06
C LYS A 662 28.36 5.02 15.63
N PHE A 663 27.24 4.46 15.16
CA PHE A 663 25.88 4.77 15.61
C PHE A 663 25.08 3.47 15.82
N PRO A 664 25.54 2.55 16.69
CA PRO A 664 24.87 1.28 16.90
C PRO A 664 23.48 1.51 17.51
N ALA A 665 22.49 0.72 17.10
CA ALA A 665 21.22 0.64 17.80
C ALA A 665 21.42 -0.15 19.10
N ILE A 666 21.63 0.57 20.21
CA ILE A 666 21.89 -0.03 21.52
C ILE A 666 20.57 -0.55 22.11
N ILE A 667 20.59 -1.80 22.58
CA ILE A 667 19.50 -2.40 23.34
C ILE A 667 19.90 -2.45 24.81
N ASN A 668 19.10 -1.78 25.65
CA ASN A 668 19.23 -1.79 27.10
C ASN A 668 18.16 -2.67 27.75
N LYS A 669 18.41 -3.13 28.97
CA LYS A 669 17.44 -3.80 29.83
C LYS A 669 16.41 -2.76 30.28
N VAL A 670 15.13 -3.13 30.22
CA VAL A 670 13.99 -2.27 30.58
C VAL A 670 13.09 -2.95 31.60
N ASP A 671 12.34 -2.16 32.36
CA ASP A 671 11.21 -2.63 33.14
C ASP A 671 10.06 -2.99 32.18
N PRO A 672 9.52 -4.23 32.19
CA PRO A 672 8.39 -4.59 31.34
C PRO A 672 7.13 -3.75 31.60
N LYS A 673 6.95 -3.20 32.81
CA LYS A 673 5.77 -2.44 33.22
C LYS A 673 5.67 -1.04 32.61
N THR A 674 6.80 -0.38 32.38
CA THR A 674 6.90 1.03 31.95
C THR A 674 7.72 1.22 30.68
N GLY A 675 8.55 0.23 30.33
CA GLY A 675 9.55 0.30 29.27
C GLY A 675 10.76 1.21 29.59
N GLU A 676 10.87 1.70 30.84
CA GLU A 676 11.99 2.54 31.27
C GLU A 676 13.28 1.72 31.45
N GLU A 677 14.43 2.33 31.21
CA GLU A 677 15.73 1.63 31.25
C GLU A 677 16.20 1.35 32.68
N ILE A 678 16.47 0.08 32.98
CA ILE A 678 17.01 -0.35 34.27
C ILE A 678 18.48 0.04 34.34
N LYS A 679 18.86 0.69 35.44
CA LYS A 679 20.20 1.20 35.68
C LYS A 679 21.01 0.29 36.60
N ASP A 680 22.33 0.32 36.42
CA ASP A 680 23.29 -0.23 37.37
C ASP A 680 23.46 0.66 38.61
N GLU A 681 24.24 0.19 39.58
CA GLU A 681 24.57 0.92 40.81
C GLU A 681 25.30 2.24 40.56
N GLN A 682 25.86 2.42 39.35
CA GLN A 682 26.55 3.64 38.89
C GLN A 682 25.63 4.55 38.05
N GLY A 683 24.33 4.23 37.96
CA GLY A 683 23.30 5.05 37.30
C GLY A 683 23.25 4.94 35.77
N LYS A 684 23.97 3.99 35.16
CA LYS A 684 24.01 3.77 33.70
C LYS A 684 23.04 2.67 33.29
N SER A 685 22.43 2.79 32.11
CA SER A 685 21.51 1.78 31.57
C SER A 685 22.23 0.45 31.33
N ILE A 686 21.67 -0.66 31.81
CA ILE A 686 22.27 -1.99 31.69
C ILE A 686 22.13 -2.47 30.24
N ARG A 687 23.22 -2.45 29.47
CA ARG A 687 23.23 -2.89 28.07
C ARG A 687 23.05 -4.40 27.92
N LEU A 688 22.28 -4.82 26.93
CA LEU A 688 22.10 -6.21 26.51
C LEU A 688 22.88 -6.50 25.22
N ASN A 689 23.29 -7.76 25.03
CA ASN A 689 23.96 -8.22 23.81
C ASN A 689 22.94 -8.68 22.76
N GLU A 690 22.12 -7.74 22.30
CA GLU A 690 21.05 -7.98 21.33
C GLU A 690 21.20 -7.07 20.09
N ILE A 691 20.59 -7.51 18.98
CA ILE A 691 20.41 -6.72 17.76
C ILE A 691 19.06 -6.02 17.84
N ALA A 692 18.99 -4.76 17.40
CA ALA A 692 17.71 -4.06 17.27
C ALA A 692 16.90 -4.63 16.10
N LEU A 693 15.62 -4.95 16.34
CA LEU A 693 14.71 -5.46 15.30
C LEU A 693 14.11 -4.33 14.44
N TYR A 694 14.09 -3.11 14.98
CA TYR A 694 13.55 -1.90 14.35
C TYR A 694 14.22 -0.66 14.94
N VAL A 695 14.01 0.51 14.31
CA VAL A 695 14.55 1.81 14.77
C VAL A 695 13.45 2.87 14.80
N LYS A 696 13.58 3.85 15.70
CA LYS A 696 12.56 4.89 15.91
C LYS A 696 12.46 5.86 14.73
N ASN A 697 11.29 6.48 14.60
CA ASN A 697 10.97 7.54 13.64
C ASN A 697 11.03 7.16 12.14
N LEU A 698 11.15 5.87 11.80
CA LEU A 698 11.37 5.37 10.43
C LEU A 698 10.09 4.82 9.74
N SER A 699 8.91 5.39 10.01
CA SER A 699 7.64 4.90 9.42
C SER A 699 7.28 5.61 8.11
N MET A 700 6.68 4.88 7.17
CA MET A 700 6.15 5.43 5.92
C MET A 700 5.02 6.44 6.17
N ALA A 701 4.06 6.14 7.03
CA ALA A 701 2.95 7.03 7.35
C ALA A 701 3.41 8.37 7.99
N ASN A 702 4.52 8.34 8.75
CA ASN A 702 5.16 9.58 9.22
C ASN A 702 5.71 10.43 8.05
N LEU A 703 6.32 9.79 7.05
CA LEU A 703 6.89 10.46 5.87
C LEU A 703 5.80 10.98 4.91
N GLU A 704 4.69 10.25 4.74
CA GLU A 704 3.50 10.70 4.01
C GLU A 704 2.92 11.97 4.66
N LYS A 705 2.69 11.94 5.98
CA LYS A 705 2.14 13.08 6.73
C LYS A 705 3.07 14.31 6.74
N THR A 706 4.36 14.11 7.01
CA THR A 706 5.30 15.22 7.25
C THR A 706 6.00 15.74 6.00
N LYS A 707 6.03 14.96 4.90
CA LYS A 707 6.77 15.32 3.68
C LYS A 707 5.96 15.30 2.37
N GLY A 708 4.72 14.77 2.37
CA GLY A 708 3.86 14.76 1.18
C GLY A 708 4.18 13.68 0.14
N TYR A 709 4.84 12.59 0.54
CA TYR A 709 4.93 11.37 -0.27
C TYR A 709 3.56 10.69 -0.42
N ALA A 710 3.39 9.93 -1.50
CA ALA A 710 2.30 8.97 -1.72
C ALA A 710 2.77 7.79 -2.59
N ASN A 711 1.99 6.71 -2.64
CA ASN A 711 2.34 5.49 -3.40
C ASN A 711 2.23 5.73 -4.93
N PRO A 712 3.29 5.51 -5.72
CA PRO A 712 3.25 5.64 -7.18
C PRO A 712 2.19 4.78 -7.89
N ASN A 713 1.69 3.71 -7.24
CA ASN A 713 0.59 2.91 -7.79
C ASN A 713 -0.76 3.64 -7.85
N LEU A 714 -0.91 4.82 -7.23
CA LEU A 714 -2.02 5.74 -7.53
C LEU A 714 -2.07 6.14 -9.02
N VAL A 715 -0.91 6.14 -9.69
CA VAL A 715 -0.74 6.51 -11.10
C VAL A 715 -0.74 5.27 -12.00
N TYR A 716 0.12 4.29 -11.71
CA TYR A 716 0.36 3.14 -12.59
C TYR A 716 -0.54 1.93 -12.35
N ARG A 717 -1.17 1.84 -11.17
CA ARG A 717 -2.10 0.76 -10.79
C ARG A 717 -1.52 -0.64 -11.10
N LEU A 718 -0.27 -0.93 -10.70
CA LEU A 718 0.36 -2.25 -10.89
C LEU A 718 0.38 -3.10 -9.60
N ARG A 719 0.24 -2.47 -8.43
CA ARG A 719 0.12 -3.13 -7.12
C ARG A 719 -0.92 -2.46 -6.20
N ASP A 720 -1.72 -3.29 -5.54
CA ASP A 720 -2.76 -2.99 -4.55
C ASP A 720 -2.71 -3.97 -3.35
N ASP A 721 -3.81 -4.09 -2.62
CA ASP A 721 -4.02 -5.04 -1.52
C ASP A 721 -4.32 -6.48 -2.01
N LYS A 722 -4.90 -6.66 -3.19
CA LYS A 722 -5.21 -7.98 -3.81
C LYS A 722 -4.01 -8.60 -4.55
N SER A 723 -2.92 -7.87 -4.69
CA SER A 723 -1.76 -8.24 -5.50
C SER A 723 -0.99 -9.42 -4.90
N VAL A 724 -1.07 -10.58 -5.55
CA VAL A 724 -0.31 -11.79 -5.18
C VAL A 724 1.19 -11.54 -5.23
N SER A 725 1.94 -12.16 -4.34
CA SER A 725 3.35 -11.85 -4.09
C SER A 725 4.25 -13.09 -4.09
N PHE A 726 5.56 -12.89 -4.28
CA PHE A 726 6.60 -13.90 -4.07
C PHE A 726 7.75 -13.36 -3.22
N ASP A 727 8.47 -14.24 -2.52
CA ASP A 727 9.63 -13.87 -1.71
C ASP A 727 10.89 -13.97 -2.60
N VAL A 728 11.57 -12.83 -2.79
CA VAL A 728 12.74 -12.74 -3.68
C VAL A 728 13.88 -13.63 -3.21
N ARG A 729 14.05 -13.83 -1.89
CA ARG A 729 15.08 -14.71 -1.34
C ARG A 729 14.83 -16.14 -1.78
N LYS A 730 13.59 -16.62 -1.60
CA LYS A 730 13.17 -17.96 -2.00
C LYS A 730 13.30 -18.20 -3.51
N ALA A 731 12.88 -17.24 -4.34
CA ALA A 731 12.99 -17.33 -5.80
C ALA A 731 14.44 -17.41 -6.32
N ASN A 732 15.43 -17.01 -5.49
CA ASN A 732 16.86 -17.06 -5.79
C ASN A 732 17.62 -18.08 -4.89
N ASN A 733 16.90 -18.96 -4.18
CA ASN A 733 17.46 -19.96 -3.23
C ASN A 733 18.37 -19.37 -2.12
N ILE A 734 18.09 -18.14 -1.69
CA ILE A 734 18.80 -17.45 -0.62
C ILE A 734 18.18 -17.84 0.73
N THR A 735 19.02 -18.34 1.64
CA THR A 735 18.71 -18.72 3.03
C THR A 735 18.99 -17.58 4.01
#